data_AF-A0A3D5WQR8-F1
#
_entry.id   AF-A0A3D5WQR8-F1
#
_cell.length_a   1.000
_cell.length_b   1.000
_cell.length_c   1.000
_cell.angle_alpha   90.00
_cell.angle_beta   90.00
_cell.angle_gamma   90.00
#
_symmetry.space_group_name_H-M   'P 1'
#
loop_
_entity.id
_entity.type
_entity.pdbx_description
1 polymer ?
#
loop_
_entity_poly.entity_id
_entity_poly.type
_entity_poly.pdbx_seq_one_letter_code
_entity_poly.pdbx_strand_id
1 'polypeptide(L)'
;MKSNKKRIFLVFAILTMALLLSFVFVACDKKKDEPAPPQNTSPSEGLEYSFNKDGIHYGYVVTDIGSCADNNVIIPSEYKSRTVKSIGDNAFKDCISITSITIPDSVTSIGYNAFSGCTKLENIYYTGDIASWCKISGLNNLLTSLRTLYINGNKIEGNLNIPNNVTSIGSYSFSFCGKLTGITIPDSVTSIDVSAFAGCSNLTNITIPNSVTSIGNDAFRDCTGLVNITIGDSVSNIGYSAFLNTAWYDNQPDGLVYAGKVAYKYKGTMPENTSISLKRDTISINNSAFVNCNGLERIMIPDSVTTIGDEAFRGCTSLSIIMIPDSVTNIGGYAFNGCKGLTSITGSATNVSSVARQARPTSFVVNITSGDNISNSAFIGCKELTSVTIGKGITNIGDYAFYNCIGLKDVTFSDSVTSIGKSAFYGCSSLTTVTIGNSVTSIGEYAFYNCTGLTSITIPDSVTSIGSSSFEGCTGFTSITIPNGVTSIGNAAFSGCAGLTNITIPDSVTGIDDAAFYGCGNIENIYITDLTTWCNISGLSNLMSYGSNNKKLFLNGSLIKDLVLSDNVTTVPDYAFLGCTMLESISGSATSVSAVARQARPTSFVVNITSGNIIDNSAFSECSGLTSITIPDSVTSIGYSAFSNCNRLTTITIPDGVTSIGAYAFLDCTRLTIITIPDSVTSIGGSAFSNTAWYNNQPDGLVYVGNVVYKYKGKMPNNSSIVLKEGTLGIAANAFSDCYGLTTATIPDSVTNIGSGAFSNCDKLTRITMGNGVKNLSSWAFQDCSSLTSITIPDSVTSIGDYTFSGCSGLTSIIIGSGVTNIGNYAFSNCGRLVNITFNGTIVQWNAIIKSETWKKYVSDTCTVVCTDGTIYI
;
A
#
# COMPACT_ATOMS: atom_id res chain seq x y z
N MET A 1 -31.77 22.49 -92.84
CA MET A 1 -31.27 22.06 -94.17
C MET A 1 -31.18 20.54 -94.18
N LYS A 2 -31.94 19.88 -95.09
CA LYS A 2 -31.80 18.53 -95.69
C LYS A 2 -31.48 17.34 -94.75
N SER A 3 -32.09 16.15 -94.80
CA SER A 3 -33.06 15.47 -95.67
C SER A 3 -33.09 14.02 -95.13
N ASN A 4 -34.21 13.47 -94.64
CA ASN A 4 -35.20 12.71 -95.40
C ASN A 4 -34.77 11.29 -95.87
N LYS A 5 -35.37 10.24 -95.27
CA LYS A 5 -35.67 8.86 -95.74
C LYS A 5 -35.96 8.02 -94.47
N LYS A 6 -37.07 7.32 -94.23
CA LYS A 6 -38.14 6.77 -95.08
C LYS A 6 -39.44 6.61 -94.27
N ARG A 7 -40.54 6.95 -94.95
CA ARG A 7 -41.89 6.44 -94.75
C ARG A 7 -42.00 5.10 -95.50
N ILE A 8 -42.90 4.23 -95.04
CA ILE A 8 -43.61 3.17 -95.79
C ILE A 8 -42.85 1.85 -96.00
N PHE A 9 -43.21 0.86 -95.18
CA PHE A 9 -43.70 -0.44 -95.64
C PHE A 9 -44.74 -0.97 -94.65
N LEU A 10 -45.94 -1.21 -95.19
CA LEU A 10 -46.95 -2.22 -94.81
C LEU A 10 -47.52 -2.19 -93.38
N VAL A 11 -48.82 -1.92 -93.17
CA VAL A 11 -49.97 -2.78 -93.52
C VAL A 11 -49.79 -4.18 -92.91
N PHE A 12 -50.69 -4.52 -91.97
CA PHE A 12 -50.76 -5.66 -91.03
C PHE A 12 -50.39 -5.24 -89.60
N ALA A 13 -51.28 -5.09 -88.62
CA ALA A 13 -52.72 -5.26 -88.58
C ALA A 13 -53.29 -4.45 -87.40
N ILE A 14 -54.37 -3.71 -87.68
CA ILE A 14 -55.44 -3.43 -86.73
C ILE A 14 -56.19 -4.77 -86.57
N LEU A 15 -56.62 -5.13 -85.35
CA LEU A 15 -57.03 -6.48 -84.85
C LEU A 15 -55.83 -7.39 -84.58
N THR A 16 -55.50 -7.83 -83.37
CA THR A 16 -56.37 -8.42 -82.32
C THR A 16 -55.69 -8.33 -80.93
N MET A 17 -56.37 -7.80 -79.91
CA MET A 17 -56.47 -8.38 -78.55
C MET A 17 -57.09 -7.34 -77.60
N ALA A 18 -58.39 -7.11 -77.79
CA ALA A 18 -59.29 -6.82 -76.68
C ALA A 18 -60.18 -8.05 -76.50
N LEU A 19 -60.31 -8.49 -75.25
CA LEU A 19 -61.23 -9.51 -74.73
C LEU A 19 -61.06 -10.96 -75.22
N LEU A 20 -60.72 -11.84 -74.28
CA LEU A 20 -61.48 -13.02 -73.81
C LEU A 20 -60.45 -14.01 -73.21
N LEU A 21 -60.48 -14.25 -71.91
CA LEU A 21 -61.26 -15.33 -71.30
C LEU A 21 -61.02 -16.66 -72.03
N SER A 22 -60.56 -17.64 -71.26
CA SER A 22 -60.88 -19.06 -71.34
C SER A 22 -59.83 -20.02 -71.96
N PHE A 23 -59.69 -21.15 -71.25
CA PHE A 23 -59.16 -22.47 -71.65
C PHE A 23 -57.67 -22.55 -72.05
N VAL A 24 -56.79 -23.19 -71.28
CA VAL A 24 -56.73 -24.64 -70.94
C VAL A 24 -56.70 -25.52 -72.20
N PHE A 25 -55.52 -26.06 -72.52
CA PHE A 25 -55.16 -27.44 -72.93
C PHE A 25 -53.87 -27.40 -73.79
N VAL A 26 -52.71 -27.80 -73.25
CA VAL A 26 -52.10 -29.16 -73.20
C VAL A 26 -51.19 -29.45 -74.40
N ALA A 27 -49.91 -29.69 -74.08
CA ALA A 27 -49.06 -30.81 -74.53
C ALA A 27 -47.71 -30.65 -73.82
N CYS A 28 -47.56 -31.11 -72.57
CA CYS A 28 -47.19 -32.47 -72.17
C CYS A 28 -45.77 -32.85 -72.62
N ASP A 29 -44.79 -32.75 -71.71
CA ASP A 29 -43.81 -33.81 -71.57
C ASP A 29 -43.29 -33.91 -70.12
N LYS A 30 -43.85 -34.91 -69.43
CA LYS A 30 -43.28 -35.75 -68.35
C LYS A 30 -42.66 -35.06 -67.13
N LYS A 31 -43.52 -34.79 -66.14
CA LYS A 31 -43.15 -34.94 -64.73
C LYS A 31 -42.69 -36.39 -64.52
N LYS A 32 -41.41 -36.58 -64.21
CA LYS A 32 -40.98 -37.79 -63.48
C LYS A 32 -41.57 -37.71 -62.08
N ASP A 33 -42.10 -38.84 -61.63
CA ASP A 33 -42.81 -39.03 -60.37
C ASP A 33 -42.10 -38.33 -59.18
N GLU A 34 -42.74 -37.31 -58.63
CA GLU A 34 -42.41 -36.82 -57.29
C GLU A 34 -43.09 -37.75 -56.28
N PRO A 35 -42.38 -38.28 -55.27
CA PRO A 35 -43.01 -39.06 -54.23
C PRO A 35 -44.04 -38.18 -53.51
N ALA A 36 -45.30 -38.63 -53.52
CA ALA A 36 -46.34 -38.03 -52.69
C ALA A 36 -45.95 -38.18 -51.21
N PRO A 37 -46.30 -37.22 -50.33
CA PRO A 37 -46.16 -37.41 -48.89
C PRO A 37 -46.78 -38.75 -48.47
N PRO A 38 -46.20 -39.46 -47.49
CA PRO A 38 -46.63 -40.80 -47.14
C PRO A 38 -48.15 -40.84 -46.90
N GLN A 39 -48.87 -41.62 -47.70
CA GLN A 39 -50.33 -41.73 -47.63
C GLN A 39 -50.82 -42.51 -46.40
N ASN A 40 -49.91 -43.18 -45.68
CA ASN A 40 -50.22 -43.85 -44.44
C ASN A 40 -49.95 -42.90 -43.27
N THR A 41 -50.99 -42.48 -42.56
CA THR A 41 -50.89 -41.59 -41.39
C THR A 41 -50.65 -42.34 -40.08
N SER A 42 -50.46 -43.66 -40.15
CA SER A 42 -50.27 -44.51 -38.98
C SER A 42 -48.80 -44.46 -38.52
N PRO A 43 -48.52 -44.40 -37.20
CA PRO A 43 -47.16 -44.43 -36.68
C PRO A 43 -46.43 -45.71 -37.11
N SER A 44 -45.13 -45.63 -37.37
CA SER A 44 -44.31 -46.81 -37.72
C SER A 44 -44.30 -47.85 -36.60
N GLU A 45 -44.39 -49.13 -36.96
CA GLU A 45 -44.28 -50.23 -36.01
C GLU A 45 -42.81 -50.37 -35.54
N GLY A 46 -42.60 -50.65 -34.25
CA GLY A 46 -41.26 -50.87 -33.69
C GLY A 46 -40.53 -49.64 -33.15
N LEU A 47 -41.13 -48.44 -33.19
CA LEU A 47 -40.57 -47.27 -32.49
C LEU A 47 -40.55 -47.49 -30.98
N GLU A 48 -39.38 -47.29 -30.36
CA GLU A 48 -39.19 -47.34 -28.91
C GLU A 48 -39.20 -45.93 -28.30
N TYR A 49 -39.81 -45.80 -27.13
CA TYR A 49 -40.00 -44.51 -26.45
C TYR A 49 -39.54 -44.59 -24.99
N SER A 50 -38.81 -43.57 -24.55
CA SER A 50 -38.54 -43.34 -23.13
C SER A 50 -39.17 -42.03 -22.65
N PHE A 51 -39.58 -41.98 -21.38
CA PHE A 51 -40.15 -40.77 -20.80
C PHE A 51 -39.02 -39.90 -20.21
N ASN A 52 -38.84 -38.69 -20.74
CA ASN A 52 -37.81 -37.75 -20.29
C ASN A 52 -38.40 -36.69 -19.34
N LYS A 53 -37.71 -36.43 -18.22
CA LYS A 53 -38.05 -35.45 -17.17
C LYS A 53 -36.92 -34.45 -16.90
N ASP A 54 -36.10 -34.13 -17.90
CA ASP A 54 -34.98 -33.19 -17.77
C ASP A 54 -35.39 -31.70 -17.68
N GLY A 55 -36.67 -31.40 -17.53
CA GLY A 55 -37.19 -30.03 -17.37
C GLY A 55 -37.20 -29.18 -18.65
N ILE A 56 -36.48 -29.60 -19.70
CA ILE A 56 -36.36 -28.90 -21.00
C ILE A 56 -37.17 -29.65 -22.09
N HIS A 57 -37.16 -30.98 -22.06
CA HIS A 57 -37.83 -31.86 -23.03
C HIS A 57 -38.86 -32.77 -22.35
N TYR A 58 -39.71 -32.19 -21.49
CA TYR A 58 -40.76 -32.93 -20.77
C TYR A 58 -41.75 -33.59 -21.74
N GLY A 59 -41.62 -34.89 -21.94
CA GLY A 59 -42.38 -35.65 -22.93
C GLY A 59 -41.72 -37.00 -23.26
N TYR A 60 -42.25 -37.68 -24.29
CA TYR A 60 -41.61 -38.89 -24.81
C TYR A 60 -40.46 -38.55 -25.76
N VAL A 61 -39.41 -39.36 -25.69
CA VAL A 61 -38.24 -39.33 -26.57
C VAL A 61 -38.22 -40.62 -27.36
N VAL A 62 -38.09 -40.56 -28.68
CA VAL A 62 -37.85 -41.74 -29.50
C VAL A 62 -36.43 -42.23 -29.24
N THR A 63 -36.24 -43.43 -28.68
CA THR A 63 -34.92 -43.93 -28.27
C THR A 63 -34.31 -44.92 -29.24
N ASP A 64 -35.13 -45.64 -29.99
CA ASP A 64 -34.69 -46.64 -30.97
C ASP A 64 -35.81 -46.90 -31.98
N ILE A 65 -35.47 -47.52 -33.11
CA ILE A 65 -36.42 -48.18 -34.01
C ILE A 65 -36.07 -49.67 -33.99
N GLY A 66 -36.76 -50.43 -33.14
CA GLY A 66 -36.43 -51.82 -32.79
C GLY A 66 -36.25 -52.77 -33.99
N SER A 67 -36.75 -52.42 -35.19
CA SER A 67 -36.25 -52.98 -36.45
C SER A 67 -36.15 -51.90 -37.55
N CYS A 68 -34.99 -51.74 -38.20
CA CYS A 68 -34.82 -50.85 -39.36
C CYS A 68 -35.43 -51.42 -40.66
N ALA A 69 -36.58 -52.10 -40.59
CA ALA A 69 -37.25 -52.70 -41.74
C ALA A 69 -38.12 -51.69 -42.52
N ASP A 70 -38.57 -50.63 -41.86
CA ASP A 70 -39.40 -49.59 -42.46
C ASP A 70 -38.57 -48.65 -43.35
N ASN A 71 -39.00 -48.51 -44.60
CA ASN A 71 -38.42 -47.53 -45.52
C ASN A 71 -38.97 -46.11 -45.26
N ASN A 72 -40.20 -45.99 -44.76
CA ASN A 72 -40.86 -44.70 -44.48
C ASN A 72 -41.23 -44.63 -43.00
N VAL A 73 -40.44 -43.89 -42.22
CA VAL A 73 -40.62 -43.78 -40.77
C VAL A 73 -41.57 -42.62 -40.43
N ILE A 74 -42.57 -42.86 -39.60
CA ILE A 74 -43.51 -41.82 -39.14
C ILE A 74 -43.49 -41.75 -37.61
N ILE A 75 -42.96 -40.64 -37.08
CA ILE A 75 -42.99 -40.35 -35.65
C ILE A 75 -44.35 -39.73 -35.30
N PRO A 76 -45.11 -40.29 -34.35
CA PRO A 76 -46.38 -39.72 -33.92
C PRO A 76 -46.17 -38.47 -33.07
N SER A 77 -47.10 -37.52 -33.13
CA SER A 77 -47.11 -36.35 -32.23
C SER A 77 -47.38 -36.73 -30.77
N GLU A 78 -48.08 -37.84 -30.54
CA GLU A 78 -48.41 -38.38 -29.22
C GLU A 78 -48.19 -39.89 -29.12
N TYR A 79 -47.67 -40.34 -27.98
CA TYR A 79 -47.59 -41.75 -27.59
C TYR A 79 -48.21 -41.90 -26.19
N LYS A 80 -49.16 -42.84 -26.02
CA LYS A 80 -49.92 -43.04 -24.76
C LYS A 80 -50.47 -41.73 -24.16
N SER A 81 -51.12 -40.91 -25.01
CA SER A 81 -51.71 -39.61 -24.65
C SER A 81 -50.74 -38.60 -24.03
N ARG A 82 -49.44 -38.70 -24.35
CA ARG A 82 -48.45 -37.67 -24.04
C ARG A 82 -47.65 -37.34 -25.29
N THR A 83 -47.27 -36.08 -25.39
CA THR A 83 -46.53 -35.54 -26.53
C THR A 83 -45.15 -36.19 -26.69
N VAL A 84 -44.80 -36.53 -27.93
CA VAL A 84 -43.43 -36.87 -28.32
C VAL A 84 -42.67 -35.57 -28.59
N LYS A 85 -41.63 -35.30 -27.80
CA LYS A 85 -40.92 -34.02 -27.76
C LYS A 85 -39.55 -34.03 -28.42
N SER A 86 -38.92 -35.20 -28.55
CA SER A 86 -37.60 -35.27 -29.15
C SER A 86 -37.28 -36.64 -29.74
N ILE A 87 -36.23 -36.64 -30.56
CA ILE A 87 -35.58 -37.85 -31.05
C ILE A 87 -34.29 -37.99 -30.23
N GLY A 88 -34.08 -39.14 -29.62
CA GLY A 88 -32.96 -39.40 -28.72
C GLY A 88 -31.65 -39.65 -29.46
N ASP A 89 -30.57 -39.73 -28.68
CA ASP A 89 -29.24 -40.05 -29.20
C ASP A 89 -29.24 -41.44 -29.85
N ASN A 90 -28.63 -41.54 -31.02
CA ASN A 90 -28.54 -42.79 -31.81
C ASN A 90 -29.88 -43.46 -32.19
N ALA A 91 -31.03 -42.79 -32.05
CA ALA A 91 -32.36 -43.41 -32.19
C ALA A 91 -32.65 -44.11 -33.53
N PHE A 92 -31.97 -43.71 -34.60
CA PHE A 92 -32.04 -44.33 -35.93
C PHE A 92 -30.65 -44.68 -36.47
N LYS A 93 -29.65 -44.78 -35.59
CA LYS A 93 -28.25 -44.99 -36.01
C LYS A 93 -28.10 -46.29 -36.81
N ASP A 94 -27.36 -46.21 -37.91
CA ASP A 94 -27.06 -47.30 -38.83
C ASP A 94 -28.30 -47.94 -39.48
N CYS A 95 -29.47 -47.30 -39.41
CA CYS A 95 -30.66 -47.72 -40.15
C CYS A 95 -30.55 -47.38 -41.65
N ILE A 96 -29.88 -48.25 -42.39
CA ILE A 96 -29.61 -48.11 -43.83
C ILE A 96 -30.83 -48.25 -44.74
N SER A 97 -31.97 -48.72 -44.23
CA SER A 97 -33.19 -48.95 -45.03
C SER A 97 -34.08 -47.71 -45.15
N ILE A 98 -34.01 -46.79 -44.18
CA ILE A 98 -34.91 -45.62 -44.12
C ILE A 98 -34.63 -44.72 -45.33
N THR A 99 -35.66 -44.49 -46.14
CA THR A 99 -35.64 -43.58 -47.29
C THR A 99 -36.39 -42.27 -47.02
N SER A 100 -37.36 -42.29 -46.10
CA SER A 100 -38.04 -41.09 -45.64
C SER A 100 -38.37 -41.10 -44.15
N ILE A 101 -38.47 -39.91 -43.56
CA ILE A 101 -38.94 -39.71 -42.19
C ILE A 101 -39.95 -38.58 -42.08
N THR A 102 -41.01 -38.79 -41.31
CA THR A 102 -41.98 -37.77 -40.91
C THR A 102 -41.82 -37.42 -39.44
N ILE A 103 -41.51 -36.15 -39.16
CA ILE A 103 -41.26 -35.56 -37.85
C ILE A 103 -42.44 -34.64 -37.51
N PRO A 104 -43.14 -34.87 -36.39
CA PRO A 104 -44.27 -34.03 -36.00
C PRO A 104 -43.78 -32.68 -35.46
N ASP A 105 -44.65 -31.66 -35.54
CA ASP A 105 -44.42 -30.31 -35.01
C ASP A 105 -44.12 -30.28 -33.51
N SER A 106 -44.56 -31.31 -32.79
CA SER A 106 -44.29 -31.52 -31.38
C SER A 106 -42.82 -31.78 -31.03
N VAL A 107 -42.00 -32.22 -32.00
CA VAL A 107 -40.57 -32.49 -31.82
C VAL A 107 -39.78 -31.18 -31.86
N THR A 108 -39.02 -30.92 -30.79
CA THR A 108 -38.22 -29.70 -30.63
C THR A 108 -36.71 -29.95 -30.55
N SER A 109 -36.27 -31.21 -30.47
CA SER A 109 -34.84 -31.55 -30.48
C SER A 109 -34.55 -32.93 -31.10
N ILE A 110 -33.35 -33.04 -31.66
CA ILE A 110 -32.79 -34.27 -32.26
C ILE A 110 -31.44 -34.56 -31.62
N GLY A 111 -31.31 -35.75 -31.03
CA GLY A 111 -30.14 -36.21 -30.30
C GLY A 111 -28.91 -36.44 -31.17
N TYR A 112 -27.76 -36.52 -30.50
CA TYR A 112 -26.47 -36.77 -31.10
C TYR A 112 -26.47 -38.10 -31.87
N ASN A 113 -25.94 -38.09 -33.11
CA ASN A 113 -25.89 -39.26 -33.99
C ASN A 113 -27.24 -39.92 -34.29
N ALA A 114 -28.38 -39.25 -34.04
CA ALA A 114 -29.71 -39.84 -34.22
C ALA A 114 -29.90 -40.51 -35.59
N PHE A 115 -29.38 -39.92 -36.67
CA PHE A 115 -29.45 -40.46 -38.04
C PHE A 115 -28.08 -40.78 -38.65
N SER A 116 -27.06 -40.98 -37.81
CA SER A 116 -25.74 -41.40 -38.29
C SER A 116 -25.84 -42.74 -39.00
N GLY A 117 -25.26 -42.89 -40.18
CA GLY A 117 -25.31 -44.15 -40.94
C GLY A 117 -26.61 -44.43 -41.71
N CYS A 118 -27.62 -43.55 -41.65
CA CYS A 118 -28.84 -43.64 -42.48
C CYS A 118 -28.55 -43.27 -43.96
N THR A 119 -27.79 -44.09 -44.68
CA THR A 119 -27.24 -43.73 -46.01
C THR A 119 -28.27 -43.59 -47.12
N LYS A 120 -29.49 -44.12 -46.96
CA LYS A 120 -30.57 -44.04 -47.96
C LYS A 120 -31.63 -42.97 -47.65
N LEU A 121 -31.51 -42.25 -46.54
CA LEU A 121 -32.51 -41.28 -46.13
C LEU A 121 -32.47 -40.05 -47.05
N GLU A 122 -33.46 -39.95 -47.93
CA GLU A 122 -33.56 -38.93 -48.98
C GLU A 122 -34.60 -37.85 -48.66
N ASN A 123 -35.72 -38.20 -48.03
CA ASN A 123 -36.86 -37.30 -47.83
C ASN A 123 -37.17 -37.05 -46.35
N ILE A 124 -37.27 -35.78 -45.95
CA ILE A 124 -37.64 -35.36 -44.60
C ILE A 124 -38.95 -34.60 -44.67
N TYR A 125 -39.97 -35.05 -43.94
CA TYR A 125 -41.25 -34.40 -43.82
C TYR A 125 -41.40 -33.85 -42.40
N TYR A 126 -41.56 -32.54 -42.26
CA TYR A 126 -41.89 -31.90 -40.98
C TYR A 126 -43.32 -31.38 -41.02
N THR A 127 -44.15 -31.74 -40.05
CA THR A 127 -45.57 -31.37 -40.06
C THR A 127 -45.83 -29.94 -39.57
N GLY A 128 -44.86 -29.32 -38.91
CA GLY A 128 -44.96 -27.94 -38.41
C GLY A 128 -44.65 -26.89 -39.48
N ASP A 129 -44.58 -25.63 -39.06
CA ASP A 129 -44.23 -24.49 -39.91
C ASP A 129 -42.72 -24.19 -39.94
N ILE A 130 -42.30 -23.28 -40.82
CA ILE A 130 -40.90 -22.85 -40.94
C ILE A 130 -40.39 -22.26 -39.61
N ALA A 131 -41.23 -21.52 -38.89
CA ALA A 131 -40.83 -20.87 -37.64
C ALA A 131 -40.54 -21.88 -36.52
N SER A 132 -41.28 -22.98 -36.46
CA SER A 132 -41.04 -24.08 -35.53
C SER A 132 -39.84 -24.92 -35.96
N TRP A 133 -39.67 -25.14 -37.28
CA TRP A 133 -38.51 -25.84 -37.83
C TRP A 133 -37.18 -25.13 -37.50
N CYS A 134 -37.13 -23.80 -37.66
CA CYS A 134 -35.96 -22.99 -37.29
C CYS A 134 -35.59 -23.06 -35.80
N LYS A 135 -36.46 -23.60 -34.94
CA LYS A 135 -36.22 -23.71 -33.50
C LYS A 135 -35.77 -25.11 -33.07
N ILE A 136 -35.77 -26.09 -33.97
CA ILE A 136 -35.35 -27.45 -33.64
C ILE A 136 -33.84 -27.48 -33.37
N SER A 137 -33.46 -27.96 -32.20
CA SER A 137 -32.04 -28.20 -31.89
C SER A 137 -31.57 -29.55 -32.43
N GLY A 138 -30.29 -29.64 -32.81
CA GLY A 138 -29.69 -30.90 -33.28
C GLY A 138 -30.01 -31.27 -34.73
N LEU A 139 -30.47 -30.33 -35.56
CA LEU A 139 -30.70 -30.54 -36.99
C LEU A 139 -29.43 -30.99 -37.74
N ASN A 140 -28.23 -30.71 -37.22
CA ASN A 140 -26.96 -31.24 -37.73
C ASN A 140 -26.87 -32.77 -37.69
N ASN A 141 -27.66 -33.43 -36.84
CA ASN A 141 -27.73 -34.90 -36.79
C ASN A 141 -28.70 -35.47 -37.84
N LEU A 142 -29.48 -34.62 -38.52
CA LEU A 142 -30.45 -34.98 -39.55
C LEU A 142 -30.03 -34.46 -40.93
N LEU A 143 -29.56 -33.23 -41.06
CA LEU A 143 -29.20 -32.61 -42.34
C LEU A 143 -27.69 -32.67 -42.59
N THR A 144 -27.16 -33.88 -42.82
CA THR A 144 -25.72 -34.13 -43.04
C THR A 144 -25.32 -34.28 -44.50
N SER A 145 -26.29 -34.34 -45.43
CA SER A 145 -26.09 -34.56 -46.87
C SER A 145 -27.27 -33.97 -47.65
N LEU A 146 -27.18 -33.95 -48.97
CA LEU A 146 -28.30 -33.56 -49.84
C LEU A 146 -29.55 -34.40 -49.54
N ARG A 147 -30.62 -33.73 -49.10
CA ARG A 147 -31.93 -34.33 -48.78
C ARG A 147 -33.03 -33.40 -49.27
N THR A 148 -34.20 -33.96 -49.56
CA THR A 148 -35.40 -33.19 -49.91
C THR A 148 -36.20 -32.92 -48.64
N LEU A 149 -36.30 -31.65 -48.25
CA LEU A 149 -37.06 -31.21 -47.08
C LEU A 149 -38.47 -30.77 -47.49
N TYR A 150 -39.47 -31.22 -46.75
CA TYR A 150 -40.86 -30.81 -46.84
C TYR A 150 -41.31 -30.24 -45.50
N ILE A 151 -41.88 -29.04 -45.49
CA ILE A 151 -42.43 -28.37 -44.29
C ILE A 151 -43.90 -28.07 -44.53
N ASN A 152 -44.78 -28.56 -43.65
CA ASN A 152 -46.23 -28.43 -43.77
C ASN A 152 -46.75 -28.83 -45.17
N GLY A 153 -46.22 -29.95 -45.70
CA GLY A 153 -46.56 -30.46 -47.03
C GLY A 153 -45.92 -29.71 -48.21
N ASN A 154 -45.24 -28.58 -47.98
CA ASN A 154 -44.56 -27.81 -49.02
C ASN A 154 -43.11 -28.25 -49.16
N LYS A 155 -42.70 -28.57 -50.38
CA LYS A 155 -41.33 -28.90 -50.72
C LYS A 155 -40.45 -27.65 -50.67
N ILE A 156 -39.31 -27.72 -49.98
CA ILE A 156 -38.36 -26.62 -49.84
C ILE A 156 -37.43 -26.61 -51.06
N GLU A 157 -37.84 -25.90 -52.11
CA GLU A 157 -37.09 -25.70 -53.35
C GLU A 157 -37.43 -24.35 -54.00
N GLY A 158 -36.63 -23.91 -54.97
CA GLY A 158 -36.83 -22.61 -55.62
C GLY A 158 -36.54 -21.44 -54.67
N ASN A 159 -37.42 -20.43 -54.66
CA ASN A 159 -37.26 -19.27 -53.78
C ASN A 159 -37.96 -19.49 -52.43
N LEU A 160 -37.20 -19.59 -51.34
CA LEU A 160 -37.72 -19.76 -49.98
C LEU A 160 -38.09 -18.41 -49.37
N ASN A 161 -39.34 -18.23 -48.96
CA ASN A 161 -39.78 -17.06 -48.20
C ASN A 161 -39.79 -17.36 -46.70
N ILE A 162 -38.89 -16.73 -45.94
CA ILE A 162 -38.89 -16.85 -44.48
C ILE A 162 -40.05 -16.01 -43.90
N PRO A 163 -40.92 -16.57 -43.04
CA PRO A 163 -42.05 -15.84 -42.46
C PRO A 163 -41.66 -14.74 -41.47
N ASN A 164 -42.49 -13.68 -41.36
CA ASN A 164 -42.27 -12.52 -40.47
C ASN A 164 -42.30 -12.83 -38.95
N ASN A 165 -42.68 -14.03 -38.54
CA ASN A 165 -42.63 -14.46 -37.13
C ASN A 165 -41.31 -15.19 -36.78
N VAL A 166 -40.38 -15.30 -37.73
CA VAL A 166 -39.03 -15.84 -37.52
C VAL A 166 -38.10 -14.71 -37.08
N THR A 167 -37.43 -14.90 -35.94
CA THR A 167 -36.45 -13.96 -35.39
C THR A 167 -35.00 -14.40 -35.56
N SER A 168 -34.74 -15.72 -35.59
CA SER A 168 -33.45 -16.29 -35.98
C SER A 168 -33.68 -17.43 -36.97
N ILE A 169 -32.81 -17.53 -37.97
CA ILE A 169 -32.75 -18.71 -38.84
C ILE A 169 -31.82 -19.71 -38.16
N GLY A 170 -32.40 -20.80 -37.64
CA GLY A 170 -31.70 -21.74 -36.77
C GLY A 170 -30.53 -22.47 -37.41
N SER A 171 -29.70 -23.03 -36.54
CA SER A 171 -28.51 -23.76 -36.95
C SER A 171 -28.90 -24.98 -37.80
N TYR A 172 -28.22 -25.15 -38.94
CA TYR A 172 -28.46 -26.22 -39.92
C TYR A 172 -29.86 -26.29 -40.54
N SER A 173 -30.77 -25.33 -40.27
CA SER A 173 -32.19 -25.45 -40.64
C SER A 173 -32.44 -25.73 -42.12
N PHE A 174 -31.64 -25.19 -43.02
CA PHE A 174 -31.76 -25.42 -44.46
C PHE A 174 -30.46 -25.93 -45.07
N SER A 175 -29.58 -26.53 -44.26
CA SER A 175 -28.33 -27.14 -44.73
C SER A 175 -28.63 -28.21 -45.77
N PHE A 176 -27.85 -28.22 -46.84
CA PHE A 176 -27.92 -29.15 -47.98
C PHE A 176 -29.27 -29.17 -48.71
N CYS A 177 -30.08 -28.10 -48.60
CA CYS A 177 -31.26 -27.89 -49.43
C CYS A 177 -30.85 -27.43 -50.84
N GLY A 178 -30.20 -28.33 -51.61
CA GLY A 178 -29.54 -28.01 -52.87
C GLY A 178 -30.45 -27.57 -54.02
N LYS A 179 -31.78 -27.64 -53.87
CA LYS A 179 -32.75 -27.14 -54.86
C LYS A 179 -33.20 -25.70 -54.61
N LEU A 180 -32.76 -25.07 -53.52
CA LEU A 180 -33.01 -23.64 -53.29
C LEU A 180 -32.23 -22.80 -54.29
N THR A 181 -32.91 -21.85 -54.93
CA THR A 181 -32.34 -20.91 -55.91
C THR A 181 -32.31 -19.47 -55.39
N GLY A 182 -33.12 -19.15 -54.39
CA GLY A 182 -33.21 -17.84 -53.74
C GLY A 182 -33.81 -17.92 -52.34
N ILE A 183 -33.56 -16.91 -51.51
CA ILE A 183 -34.10 -16.80 -50.14
C ILE A 183 -34.53 -15.34 -49.90
N THR A 184 -35.76 -15.16 -49.43
CA THR A 184 -36.29 -13.87 -48.95
C THR A 184 -36.24 -13.87 -47.42
N ILE A 185 -35.40 -13.01 -46.84
CA ILE A 185 -35.28 -12.83 -45.38
C ILE A 185 -36.05 -11.57 -44.96
N PRO A 186 -37.04 -11.67 -44.06
CA PRO A 186 -37.80 -10.51 -43.59
C PRO A 186 -37.05 -9.73 -42.51
N ASP A 187 -37.46 -8.48 -42.29
CA ASP A 187 -36.86 -7.58 -41.28
C ASP A 187 -37.08 -8.05 -39.82
N SER A 188 -37.89 -9.10 -39.60
CA SER A 188 -38.03 -9.72 -38.28
C SER A 188 -36.80 -10.55 -37.88
N VAL A 189 -35.97 -10.98 -38.84
CA VAL A 189 -34.80 -11.82 -38.59
C VAL A 189 -33.62 -10.97 -38.15
N THR A 190 -33.05 -11.31 -36.99
CA THR A 190 -31.89 -10.63 -36.41
C THR A 190 -30.59 -11.43 -36.54
N SER A 191 -30.67 -12.74 -36.78
CA SER A 191 -29.50 -13.63 -36.89
C SER A 191 -29.73 -14.78 -37.88
N ILE A 192 -28.65 -15.17 -38.54
CA ILE A 192 -28.55 -16.40 -39.35
C ILE A 192 -27.53 -17.29 -38.66
N ASP A 193 -27.93 -18.44 -38.13
CA ASP A 193 -27.06 -19.23 -37.26
C ASP A 193 -26.12 -20.17 -38.03
N VAL A 194 -25.36 -20.96 -37.27
CA VAL A 194 -24.31 -21.86 -37.77
C VAL A 194 -24.85 -22.82 -38.84
N SER A 195 -24.18 -22.86 -40.00
CA SER A 195 -24.52 -23.75 -41.12
C SER A 195 -25.98 -23.65 -41.62
N ALA A 196 -26.70 -22.56 -41.32
CA ALA A 196 -28.14 -22.44 -41.62
C ALA A 196 -28.50 -22.78 -43.07
N PHE A 197 -27.65 -22.45 -44.03
CA PHE A 197 -27.81 -22.70 -45.46
C PHE A 197 -26.58 -23.40 -46.08
N ALA A 198 -25.73 -24.05 -45.28
CA ALA A 198 -24.51 -24.68 -45.79
C ALA A 198 -24.84 -25.72 -46.89
N GLY A 199 -24.12 -25.75 -48.00
CA GLY A 199 -24.32 -26.72 -49.08
C GLY A 199 -25.56 -26.48 -49.96
N CYS A 200 -26.22 -25.32 -49.87
CA CYS A 200 -27.27 -24.91 -50.81
C CYS A 200 -26.68 -24.51 -52.18
N SER A 201 -26.20 -25.50 -52.93
CA SER A 201 -25.38 -25.32 -54.14
C SER A 201 -26.05 -24.57 -55.30
N ASN A 202 -27.39 -24.58 -55.41
CA ASN A 202 -28.11 -23.84 -56.46
C ASN A 202 -28.47 -22.39 -56.07
N LEU A 203 -28.18 -21.96 -54.85
CA LEU A 203 -28.44 -20.60 -54.41
C LEU A 203 -27.51 -19.64 -55.14
N THR A 204 -28.03 -18.72 -55.94
CA THR A 204 -27.19 -17.84 -56.79
C THR A 204 -26.99 -16.43 -56.24
N ASN A 205 -27.95 -15.97 -55.44
CA ASN A 205 -27.98 -14.62 -54.88
C ASN A 205 -28.60 -14.63 -53.49
N ILE A 206 -28.12 -13.75 -52.62
CA ILE A 206 -28.70 -13.53 -51.27
C ILE A 206 -28.70 -12.05 -50.93
N THR A 207 -29.81 -11.57 -50.36
CA THR A 207 -29.93 -10.25 -49.75
C THR A 207 -30.19 -10.42 -48.27
N ILE A 208 -29.24 -9.98 -47.44
CA ILE A 208 -29.34 -10.01 -45.98
C ILE A 208 -29.78 -8.62 -45.52
N PRO A 209 -30.95 -8.47 -44.87
CA PRO A 209 -31.51 -7.17 -44.51
C PRO A 209 -30.74 -6.50 -43.35
N ASN A 210 -30.98 -5.20 -43.16
CA ASN A 210 -30.37 -4.39 -42.09
C ASN A 210 -30.82 -4.81 -40.68
N SER A 211 -31.85 -5.64 -40.54
CA SER A 211 -32.26 -6.21 -39.26
C SER A 211 -31.28 -7.27 -38.75
N VAL A 212 -30.53 -7.92 -39.64
CA VAL A 212 -29.56 -8.96 -39.28
C VAL A 212 -28.29 -8.32 -38.73
N THR A 213 -27.88 -8.76 -37.54
CA THR A 213 -26.65 -8.30 -36.88
C THR A 213 -25.54 -9.34 -36.92
N SER A 214 -25.88 -10.62 -37.06
CA SER A 214 -24.92 -11.74 -37.07
C SER A 214 -25.22 -12.81 -38.11
N ILE A 215 -24.15 -13.32 -38.73
CA ILE A 215 -24.13 -14.49 -39.61
C ILE A 215 -23.20 -15.53 -38.98
N GLY A 216 -23.68 -16.73 -38.74
CA GLY A 216 -22.97 -17.79 -38.04
C GLY A 216 -21.84 -18.41 -38.85
N ASN A 217 -21.03 -19.23 -38.17
CA ASN A 217 -19.99 -20.04 -38.81
C ASN A 217 -20.61 -20.94 -39.88
N ASP A 218 -19.94 -21.02 -41.04
CA ASP A 218 -20.33 -21.88 -42.15
C ASP A 218 -21.75 -21.64 -42.72
N ALA A 219 -22.43 -20.53 -42.36
CA ALA A 219 -23.84 -20.29 -42.67
C ALA A 219 -24.22 -20.48 -44.15
N PHE A 220 -23.35 -20.10 -45.08
CA PHE A 220 -23.47 -20.28 -46.53
C PHE A 220 -22.27 -21.01 -47.13
N ARG A 221 -21.55 -21.79 -46.32
CA ARG A 221 -20.40 -22.56 -46.79
C ARG A 221 -20.83 -23.57 -47.84
N ASP A 222 -20.00 -23.81 -48.85
CA ASP A 222 -20.26 -24.77 -49.93
C ASP A 222 -21.54 -24.46 -50.75
N CYS A 223 -22.08 -23.22 -50.66
CA CYS A 223 -23.06 -22.69 -51.60
C CYS A 223 -22.37 -22.32 -52.91
N THR A 224 -21.92 -23.33 -53.65
CA THR A 224 -21.03 -23.17 -54.81
C THR A 224 -21.62 -22.31 -55.93
N GLY A 225 -22.95 -22.25 -56.07
CA GLY A 225 -23.63 -21.37 -57.02
C GLY A 225 -23.76 -19.91 -56.61
N LEU A 226 -23.41 -19.53 -55.37
CA LEU A 226 -23.68 -18.20 -54.82
C LEU A 226 -22.71 -17.18 -55.39
N VAL A 227 -23.14 -16.37 -56.36
CA VAL A 227 -22.30 -15.38 -57.07
C VAL A 227 -22.43 -13.98 -56.48
N ASN A 228 -23.63 -13.61 -56.02
CA ASN A 228 -23.92 -12.26 -55.56
C ASN A 228 -24.42 -12.26 -54.11
N ILE A 229 -23.82 -11.43 -53.27
CA ILE A 229 -24.30 -11.18 -51.91
C ILE A 229 -24.55 -9.69 -51.71
N THR A 230 -25.65 -9.35 -51.04
CA THR A 230 -25.90 -8.01 -50.49
C THR A 230 -26.03 -8.16 -48.98
N ILE A 231 -25.20 -7.44 -48.23
CA ILE A 231 -25.11 -7.53 -46.77
C ILE A 231 -25.59 -6.21 -46.18
N GLY A 232 -26.57 -6.29 -45.28
CA GLY A 232 -27.07 -5.13 -44.56
C GLY A 232 -26.00 -4.44 -43.72
N ASP A 233 -26.14 -3.13 -43.58
CA ASP A 233 -25.16 -2.26 -42.94
C ASP A 233 -25.00 -2.53 -41.42
N SER A 234 -25.95 -3.21 -40.79
CA SER A 234 -25.92 -3.57 -39.37
C SER A 234 -25.18 -4.87 -39.08
N VAL A 235 -24.81 -5.65 -40.10
CA VAL A 235 -24.13 -6.94 -39.93
C VAL A 235 -22.71 -6.68 -39.42
N SER A 236 -22.47 -6.92 -38.14
CA SER A 236 -21.19 -6.66 -37.47
C SER A 236 -20.44 -7.95 -37.11
N ASN A 237 -21.09 -9.11 -37.16
CA ASN A 237 -20.46 -10.39 -36.91
C ASN A 237 -20.76 -11.36 -38.07
N ILE A 238 -19.71 -11.92 -38.67
CA ILE A 238 -19.82 -12.94 -39.72
C ILE A 238 -18.92 -14.08 -39.29
N GLY A 239 -19.37 -15.33 -39.37
CA GLY A 239 -18.57 -16.48 -38.97
C GLY A 239 -17.37 -16.73 -39.90
N TYR A 240 -16.32 -17.37 -39.38
CA TYR A 240 -15.00 -17.53 -40.03
C TYR A 240 -15.03 -18.13 -41.45
N SER A 241 -15.99 -19.02 -41.69
CA SER A 241 -16.15 -19.74 -42.95
C SER A 241 -17.54 -19.52 -43.57
N ALA A 242 -18.26 -18.47 -43.15
CA ALA A 242 -19.65 -18.25 -43.54
C ALA A 242 -19.88 -18.30 -45.06
N PHE A 243 -18.92 -17.83 -45.87
CA PHE A 243 -19.00 -17.82 -47.33
C PHE A 243 -17.87 -18.62 -48.00
N LEU A 244 -17.22 -19.54 -47.29
CA LEU A 244 -16.15 -20.36 -47.86
C LEU A 244 -16.72 -21.30 -48.95
N ASN A 245 -15.96 -21.51 -50.04
CA ASN A 245 -16.39 -22.32 -51.19
C ASN A 245 -17.69 -21.83 -51.84
N THR A 246 -17.88 -20.52 -51.91
CA THR A 246 -18.93 -19.87 -52.68
C THR A 246 -18.33 -19.24 -53.93
N ALA A 247 -19.05 -19.24 -55.05
CA ALA A 247 -18.56 -18.54 -56.26
C ALA A 247 -18.26 -17.05 -55.98
N TRP A 248 -18.98 -16.42 -55.06
CA TRP A 248 -18.75 -15.04 -54.63
C TRP A 248 -17.36 -14.88 -54.01
N TYR A 249 -17.00 -15.71 -53.03
CA TYR A 249 -15.70 -15.63 -52.34
C TYR A 249 -14.54 -16.09 -53.24
N ASP A 250 -14.75 -17.16 -54.00
CA ASP A 250 -13.73 -17.74 -54.87
C ASP A 250 -13.35 -16.79 -56.02
N ASN A 251 -14.27 -15.94 -56.47
CA ASN A 251 -14.01 -14.90 -57.48
C ASN A 251 -13.45 -13.58 -56.92
N GLN A 252 -13.31 -13.42 -55.60
CA GLN A 252 -12.65 -12.24 -55.03
C GLN A 252 -11.15 -12.22 -55.39
N PRO A 253 -10.53 -11.05 -55.60
CA PRO A 253 -9.09 -10.95 -55.77
C PRO A 253 -8.35 -11.34 -54.48
N ASP A 254 -7.08 -11.73 -54.61
CA ASP A 254 -6.17 -11.84 -53.47
C ASP A 254 -6.05 -10.47 -52.77
N GLY A 255 -5.96 -10.48 -51.44
CA GLY A 255 -6.02 -9.31 -50.58
C GLY A 255 -7.17 -9.36 -49.57
N LEU A 256 -7.46 -8.23 -48.93
CA LEU A 256 -8.52 -8.13 -47.95
C LEU A 256 -9.91 -8.11 -48.61
N VAL A 257 -10.69 -9.17 -48.36
CA VAL A 257 -12.08 -9.30 -48.80
C VAL A 257 -13.01 -8.60 -47.83
N TYR A 258 -13.99 -7.87 -48.36
CA TYR A 258 -15.06 -7.23 -47.60
C TYR A 258 -16.40 -7.90 -47.88
N ALA A 259 -17.17 -8.20 -46.82
CA ALA A 259 -18.56 -8.63 -46.91
C ALA A 259 -19.44 -7.52 -46.33
N GLY A 260 -20.06 -6.70 -47.20
CA GLY A 260 -20.66 -5.44 -46.77
C GLY A 260 -19.62 -4.51 -46.15
N LYS A 261 -19.90 -4.02 -44.93
CA LYS A 261 -19.02 -3.16 -44.13
C LYS A 261 -18.06 -3.94 -43.19
N VAL A 262 -17.99 -5.26 -43.32
CA VAL A 262 -17.12 -6.12 -42.49
C VAL A 262 -15.83 -6.45 -43.24
N ALA A 263 -14.68 -6.25 -42.59
CA ALA A 263 -13.40 -6.80 -43.05
C ALA A 263 -13.42 -8.32 -42.82
N TYR A 264 -13.78 -9.08 -43.86
CA TYR A 264 -14.19 -10.48 -43.76
C TYR A 264 -13.00 -11.43 -43.64
N LYS A 265 -12.09 -11.42 -44.61
CA LYS A 265 -10.95 -12.34 -44.65
C LYS A 265 -9.86 -11.86 -45.60
N TYR A 266 -8.60 -12.04 -45.24
CA TYR A 266 -7.48 -11.90 -46.17
C TYR A 266 -7.34 -13.17 -47.03
N LYS A 267 -7.40 -13.01 -48.36
CA LYS A 267 -7.28 -14.09 -49.34
C LYS A 267 -5.89 -14.07 -49.99
N GLY A 268 -5.29 -15.24 -50.18
CA GLY A 268 -3.95 -15.39 -50.75
C GLY A 268 -2.83 -15.26 -49.70
N THR A 269 -1.59 -15.15 -50.17
CA THR A 269 -0.41 -15.00 -49.30
C THR A 269 -0.21 -13.53 -48.92
N MET A 270 0.03 -13.23 -47.64
CA MET A 270 0.35 -11.87 -47.16
C MET A 270 1.79 -11.50 -47.54
N PRO A 271 2.04 -10.48 -48.37
CA PRO A 271 3.39 -10.01 -48.68
C PRO A 271 4.11 -9.49 -47.43
N GLU A 272 5.43 -9.62 -47.39
CA GLU A 272 6.25 -9.04 -46.31
C GLU A 272 6.12 -7.51 -46.25
N ASN A 273 6.29 -6.94 -45.05
CA ASN A 273 6.25 -5.49 -44.79
C ASN A 273 4.96 -4.79 -45.27
N THR A 274 3.83 -5.49 -45.18
CA THR A 274 2.54 -4.98 -45.64
C THR A 274 1.93 -4.04 -44.60
N SER A 275 1.44 -2.88 -45.06
CA SER A 275 0.60 -1.97 -44.28
C SER A 275 -0.80 -1.91 -44.89
N ILE A 276 -1.83 -2.17 -44.07
CA ILE A 276 -3.23 -2.14 -44.50
C ILE A 276 -3.95 -0.94 -43.87
N SER A 277 -4.72 -0.21 -44.67
CA SER A 277 -5.68 0.78 -44.17
C SER A 277 -7.09 0.29 -44.45
N LEU A 278 -7.88 0.04 -43.40
CA LEU A 278 -9.26 -0.37 -43.58
C LEU A 278 -10.11 0.79 -44.14
N LYS A 279 -11.14 0.47 -44.93
CA LYS A 279 -12.10 1.45 -45.45
C LYS A 279 -12.75 2.23 -44.31
N ARG A 280 -12.99 3.54 -44.51
CA ARG A 280 -13.54 4.45 -43.49
C ARG A 280 -14.90 4.06 -42.91
N ASP A 281 -15.68 3.26 -43.63
CA ASP A 281 -17.00 2.78 -43.23
C ASP A 281 -16.98 1.33 -42.71
N THR A 282 -15.79 0.77 -42.46
CA THR A 282 -15.65 -0.59 -41.88
C THR A 282 -16.20 -0.59 -40.45
N ILE A 283 -17.16 -1.47 -40.15
CA ILE A 283 -17.79 -1.52 -38.81
C ILE A 283 -17.23 -2.61 -37.91
N SER A 284 -16.61 -3.65 -38.47
CA SER A 284 -15.99 -4.73 -37.72
C SER A 284 -14.89 -5.45 -38.49
N ILE A 285 -14.00 -6.07 -37.73
CA ILE A 285 -13.01 -7.03 -38.23
C ILE A 285 -13.49 -8.42 -37.85
N ASN A 286 -13.71 -9.29 -38.83
CA ASN A 286 -14.26 -10.62 -38.62
C ASN A 286 -13.30 -11.50 -37.79
N ASN A 287 -13.88 -12.51 -37.14
CA ASN A 287 -13.19 -13.68 -36.67
C ASN A 287 -12.19 -14.20 -37.70
N SER A 288 -10.95 -14.36 -37.25
CA SER A 288 -9.86 -14.91 -38.05
C SER A 288 -9.56 -14.19 -39.37
N ALA A 289 -9.97 -12.92 -39.52
CA ALA A 289 -9.82 -12.15 -40.77
C ALA A 289 -8.37 -12.10 -41.29
N PHE A 290 -7.38 -12.01 -40.41
CA PHE A 290 -5.95 -11.93 -40.70
C PHE A 290 -5.16 -13.09 -40.07
N VAL A 291 -5.77 -14.25 -39.85
CA VAL A 291 -5.03 -15.42 -39.30
C VAL A 291 -3.80 -15.73 -40.14
N ASN A 292 -2.66 -15.91 -39.46
CA ASN A 292 -1.35 -16.24 -40.04
C ASN A 292 -0.88 -15.27 -41.13
N CYS A 293 -1.34 -14.01 -41.10
CA CYS A 293 -0.86 -12.96 -41.99
C CYS A 293 0.52 -12.46 -41.54
N ASN A 294 1.53 -13.32 -41.64
CA ASN A 294 2.88 -13.09 -41.13
C ASN A 294 3.58 -11.87 -41.74
N GLY A 295 3.23 -11.45 -42.96
CA GLY A 295 3.80 -10.25 -43.58
C GLY A 295 3.15 -8.92 -43.18
N LEU A 296 2.06 -8.94 -42.39
CA LEU A 296 1.36 -7.74 -41.93
C LEU A 296 2.17 -7.02 -40.85
N GLU A 297 2.68 -5.84 -41.15
CA GLU A 297 3.46 -5.01 -40.23
C GLU A 297 2.61 -3.96 -39.50
N ARG A 298 1.65 -3.36 -40.21
CA ARG A 298 0.78 -2.29 -39.67
C ARG A 298 -0.63 -2.41 -40.21
N ILE A 299 -1.62 -2.13 -39.35
CA ILE A 299 -3.01 -1.97 -39.76
C ILE A 299 -3.60 -0.68 -39.17
N MET A 300 -4.23 0.14 -40.01
CA MET A 300 -4.99 1.32 -39.60
C MET A 300 -6.47 0.96 -39.47
N ILE A 301 -6.98 1.02 -38.24
CA ILE A 301 -8.36 0.73 -37.89
C ILE A 301 -9.11 2.06 -37.71
N PRO A 302 -10.17 2.35 -38.49
CA PRO A 302 -10.93 3.59 -38.38
C PRO A 302 -11.91 3.56 -37.20
N ASP A 303 -12.30 4.75 -36.72
CA ASP A 303 -13.24 4.95 -35.59
C ASP A 303 -14.67 4.41 -35.85
N SER A 304 -14.98 3.95 -37.06
CA SER A 304 -16.22 3.26 -37.36
C SER A 304 -16.22 1.81 -36.86
N VAL A 305 -15.05 1.22 -36.58
CA VAL A 305 -14.94 -0.17 -36.13
C VAL A 305 -15.32 -0.28 -34.66
N THR A 306 -16.29 -1.14 -34.35
CA THR A 306 -16.75 -1.37 -32.97
C THR A 306 -16.33 -2.74 -32.41
N THR A 307 -16.01 -3.70 -33.29
CA THR A 307 -15.68 -5.07 -32.90
C THR A 307 -14.48 -5.61 -33.67
N ILE A 308 -13.55 -6.24 -32.94
CA ILE A 308 -12.49 -7.10 -33.48
C ILE A 308 -12.83 -8.53 -33.08
N GLY A 309 -13.02 -9.42 -34.05
CA GLY A 309 -13.46 -10.79 -33.83
C GLY A 309 -12.42 -11.72 -33.21
N ASP A 310 -12.86 -12.93 -32.87
CA ASP A 310 -12.02 -14.00 -32.32
C ASP A 310 -10.89 -14.36 -33.29
N GLU A 311 -9.67 -14.50 -32.78
CA GLU A 311 -8.49 -14.89 -33.57
C GLU A 311 -8.18 -13.96 -34.77
N ALA A 312 -8.78 -12.76 -34.84
CA ALA A 312 -8.71 -11.86 -36.00
C ALA A 312 -7.28 -11.61 -36.52
N PHE A 313 -6.28 -11.52 -35.66
CA PHE A 313 -4.85 -11.34 -35.98
C PHE A 313 -3.99 -12.49 -35.44
N ARG A 314 -4.58 -13.67 -35.17
CA ARG A 314 -3.81 -14.78 -34.59
C ARG A 314 -2.67 -15.17 -35.53
N GLY A 315 -1.45 -15.22 -34.99
CA GLY A 315 -0.26 -15.58 -35.73
C GLY A 315 0.28 -14.48 -36.65
N CYS A 316 -0.16 -13.23 -36.55
CA CYS A 316 0.46 -12.10 -37.26
C CYS A 316 1.82 -11.74 -36.64
N THR A 317 2.85 -12.54 -36.92
CA THR A 317 4.15 -12.44 -36.23
C THR A 317 4.92 -11.15 -36.51
N SER A 318 4.79 -10.54 -37.70
CA SER A 318 5.45 -9.26 -38.04
C SER A 318 4.66 -8.01 -37.64
N LEU A 319 3.46 -8.14 -37.07
CA LEU A 319 2.64 -6.99 -36.68
C LEU A 319 3.39 -6.21 -35.59
N SER A 320 3.88 -5.02 -35.93
CA SER A 320 4.83 -4.29 -35.10
C SER A 320 4.18 -3.17 -34.29
N ILE A 321 3.18 -2.51 -34.85
CA ILE A 321 2.46 -1.40 -34.23
C ILE A 321 0.97 -1.55 -34.47
N ILE A 322 0.19 -1.33 -33.42
CA ILE A 322 -1.27 -1.28 -33.53
C ILE A 322 -1.88 -0.13 -32.73
N MET A 323 -2.86 0.52 -33.36
CA MET A 323 -3.72 1.52 -32.73
C MET A 323 -5.16 0.98 -32.74
N ILE A 324 -5.75 0.85 -31.57
CA ILE A 324 -7.15 0.43 -31.38
C ILE A 324 -7.96 1.69 -31.03
N PRO A 325 -8.89 2.13 -31.90
CA PRO A 325 -9.71 3.30 -31.61
C PRO A 325 -10.70 3.01 -30.47
N ASP A 326 -11.13 4.06 -29.77
CA ASP A 326 -12.03 3.96 -28.61
C ASP A 326 -13.42 3.43 -28.97
N SER A 327 -13.80 3.52 -30.24
CA SER A 327 -15.02 2.93 -30.78
C SER A 327 -15.05 1.41 -30.63
N VAL A 328 -13.89 0.75 -30.54
CA VAL A 328 -13.78 -0.70 -30.32
C VAL A 328 -14.13 -1.00 -28.87
N THR A 329 -15.32 -1.54 -28.67
CA THR A 329 -15.85 -1.96 -27.37
C THR A 329 -15.71 -3.46 -27.13
N ASN A 330 -15.38 -4.23 -28.17
CA ASN A 330 -15.22 -5.67 -28.09
C ASN A 330 -13.98 -6.16 -28.86
N ILE A 331 -13.09 -6.88 -28.16
CA ILE A 331 -11.95 -7.61 -28.75
C ILE A 331 -12.13 -9.08 -28.40
N GLY A 332 -12.34 -9.90 -29.43
CA GLY A 332 -12.57 -11.33 -29.32
C GLY A 332 -11.43 -12.11 -28.68
N GLY A 333 -11.74 -13.33 -28.27
CA GLY A 333 -10.79 -14.27 -27.70
C GLY A 333 -9.67 -14.60 -28.68
N TYR A 334 -8.43 -14.58 -28.19
CA TYR A 334 -7.22 -14.89 -28.97
C TYR A 334 -7.03 -14.02 -30.24
N ALA A 335 -7.77 -12.92 -30.39
CA ALA A 335 -7.65 -11.97 -31.49
C ALA A 335 -6.20 -11.62 -31.81
N PHE A 336 -5.36 -11.41 -30.80
CA PHE A 336 -3.93 -11.05 -30.98
C PHE A 336 -2.95 -12.17 -30.59
N ASN A 337 -3.43 -13.41 -30.40
CA ASN A 337 -2.57 -14.52 -29.98
C ASN A 337 -1.43 -14.75 -30.99
N GLY A 338 -0.19 -14.79 -30.52
CA GLY A 338 0.98 -15.00 -31.40
C GLY A 338 1.47 -13.75 -32.15
N CYS A 339 0.91 -12.57 -31.90
CA CYS A 339 1.44 -11.28 -32.40
C CYS A 339 2.72 -10.87 -31.65
N LYS A 340 3.79 -11.68 -31.76
CA LYS A 340 5.03 -11.52 -30.98
C LYS A 340 5.90 -10.33 -31.39
N GLY A 341 5.75 -9.83 -32.62
CA GLY A 341 6.47 -8.68 -33.14
C GLY A 341 5.98 -7.32 -32.64
N LEU A 342 4.89 -7.27 -31.86
CA LEU A 342 4.35 -6.01 -31.36
C LEU A 342 5.38 -5.29 -30.48
N THR A 343 5.70 -4.06 -30.88
CA THR A 343 6.60 -3.14 -30.17
C THR A 343 5.85 -1.96 -29.56
N SER A 344 4.68 -1.60 -30.11
CA SER A 344 3.85 -0.50 -29.62
C SER A 344 2.36 -0.81 -29.75
N ILE A 345 1.62 -0.59 -28.67
CA ILE A 345 0.16 -0.75 -28.60
C ILE A 345 -0.43 0.56 -28.11
N THR A 346 -1.37 1.13 -28.87
CA THR A 346 -2.01 2.42 -28.58
C THR A 346 -3.53 2.28 -28.56
N GLY A 347 -4.21 2.94 -27.62
CA GLY A 347 -5.67 2.96 -27.52
C GLY A 347 -6.18 3.18 -26.10
N SER A 348 -7.44 2.84 -25.83
CA SER A 348 -8.01 2.89 -24.49
C SER A 348 -7.39 1.88 -23.52
N ALA A 349 -7.41 2.15 -22.21
CA ALA A 349 -6.85 1.27 -21.18
C ALA A 349 -7.35 -0.19 -21.29
N THR A 350 -8.65 -0.38 -21.52
CA THR A 350 -9.29 -1.69 -21.73
C THR A 350 -8.77 -2.39 -22.99
N ASN A 351 -8.62 -1.64 -24.08
CA ASN A 351 -8.18 -2.18 -25.35
C ASN A 351 -6.70 -2.58 -25.31
N VAL A 352 -5.82 -1.69 -24.83
CA VAL A 352 -4.38 -1.97 -24.79
C VAL A 352 -4.04 -3.13 -23.85
N SER A 353 -4.73 -3.25 -22.71
CA SER A 353 -4.53 -4.35 -21.76
C SER A 353 -5.01 -5.69 -22.33
N SER A 354 -6.14 -5.69 -23.05
CA SER A 354 -6.62 -6.88 -23.77
C SER A 354 -5.62 -7.34 -24.83
N VAL A 355 -5.12 -6.43 -25.68
CA VAL A 355 -4.13 -6.75 -26.72
C VAL A 355 -2.83 -7.27 -26.10
N ALA A 356 -2.28 -6.57 -25.10
CA ALA A 356 -1.05 -6.95 -24.43
C ALA A 356 -1.14 -8.35 -23.80
N ARG A 357 -2.24 -8.65 -23.11
CA ARG A 357 -2.50 -9.96 -22.49
C ARG A 357 -2.57 -11.09 -23.51
N GLN A 358 -3.20 -10.84 -24.66
CA GLN A 358 -3.36 -11.85 -25.71
C GLN A 358 -2.08 -12.08 -26.52
N ALA A 359 -1.39 -11.01 -26.91
CA ALA A 359 -0.19 -11.08 -27.74
C ALA A 359 1.03 -11.58 -26.98
N ARG A 360 1.20 -11.11 -25.74
CA ARG A 360 2.40 -11.31 -24.91
C ARG A 360 3.68 -11.03 -25.72
N PRO A 361 3.88 -9.78 -26.20
CA PRO A 361 5.05 -9.42 -27.00
C PRO A 361 6.34 -9.58 -26.19
N THR A 362 7.49 -9.61 -26.88
CA THR A 362 8.81 -9.87 -26.25
C THR A 362 9.48 -8.61 -25.68
N SER A 363 9.09 -7.43 -26.14
CA SER A 363 9.48 -6.14 -25.56
C SER A 363 8.60 -5.07 -26.22
N PHE A 364 7.86 -4.29 -25.43
CA PHE A 364 6.93 -3.33 -26.01
C PHE A 364 6.63 -2.15 -25.11
N VAL A 365 6.02 -1.13 -25.70
CA VAL A 365 5.49 0.06 -25.00
C VAL A 365 3.98 0.15 -25.17
N VAL A 366 3.33 0.79 -24.21
CA VAL A 366 1.88 1.03 -24.22
C VAL A 366 1.62 2.54 -24.15
N ASN A 367 0.77 3.03 -25.06
CA ASN A 367 0.29 4.41 -25.04
C ASN A 367 -1.23 4.41 -24.81
N ILE A 368 -1.64 4.79 -23.60
CA ILE A 368 -3.06 4.90 -23.23
C ILE A 368 -3.52 6.31 -23.61
N THR A 369 -4.35 6.45 -24.63
CA THR A 369 -4.71 7.78 -25.17
C THR A 369 -5.96 8.38 -24.54
N SER A 370 -6.83 7.53 -24.00
CA SER A 370 -8.23 7.84 -23.70
C SER A 370 -8.91 6.67 -23.00
N GLY A 371 -10.20 6.82 -22.64
CA GLY A 371 -11.04 5.75 -22.10
C GLY A 371 -11.25 5.80 -20.58
N ASP A 372 -11.84 4.73 -20.06
CA ASP A 372 -12.06 4.53 -18.62
C ASP A 372 -10.74 4.46 -17.85
N ASN A 373 -10.81 4.67 -16.54
CA ASN A 373 -9.69 4.48 -15.62
C ASN A 373 -8.94 3.16 -15.87
N ILE A 374 -7.62 3.13 -15.63
CA ILE A 374 -6.85 1.89 -15.74
C ILE A 374 -7.40 0.93 -14.71
N SER A 375 -8.00 -0.17 -15.16
CA SER A 375 -8.71 -1.11 -14.31
C SER A 375 -7.75 -1.90 -13.42
N ASN A 376 -8.31 -2.51 -12.38
CA ASN A 376 -7.54 -3.36 -11.48
C ASN A 376 -6.88 -4.50 -12.27
N SER A 377 -5.61 -4.77 -12.00
CA SER A 377 -4.82 -5.84 -12.64
C SER A 377 -4.69 -5.74 -14.17
N ALA A 378 -4.90 -4.56 -14.78
CA ALA A 378 -4.90 -4.38 -16.25
C ALA A 378 -3.66 -4.98 -16.95
N PHE A 379 -2.47 -4.82 -16.37
CA PHE A 379 -1.19 -5.31 -16.88
C PHE A 379 -0.48 -6.24 -15.89
N ILE A 380 -1.23 -6.94 -15.02
CA ILE A 380 -0.64 -7.83 -14.03
C ILE A 380 0.36 -8.82 -14.66
N GLY A 381 1.58 -8.86 -14.12
CA GLY A 381 2.66 -9.74 -14.54
C GLY A 381 3.15 -9.49 -15.97
N CYS A 382 2.93 -8.30 -16.53
CA CYS A 382 3.38 -7.97 -17.89
C CYS A 382 4.90 -7.70 -17.93
N LYS A 383 5.69 -8.77 -17.83
CA LYS A 383 7.15 -8.69 -17.62
C LYS A 383 7.94 -8.00 -18.75
N GLU A 384 7.41 -8.04 -19.97
CA GLU A 384 8.06 -7.49 -21.17
C GLU A 384 7.61 -6.05 -21.51
N LEU A 385 6.71 -5.47 -20.71
CA LEU A 385 6.28 -4.08 -20.86
C LEU A 385 7.42 -3.17 -20.38
N THR A 386 7.94 -2.33 -21.25
CA THR A 386 9.13 -1.49 -20.98
C THR A 386 8.79 -0.04 -20.64
N SER A 387 7.72 0.50 -21.21
CA SER A 387 7.29 1.87 -20.95
C SER A 387 5.78 2.02 -21.09
N VAL A 388 5.19 2.90 -20.28
CA VAL A 388 3.77 3.27 -20.33
C VAL A 388 3.62 4.79 -20.38
N THR A 389 2.87 5.27 -21.37
CA THR A 389 2.38 6.65 -21.42
C THR A 389 0.91 6.66 -21.02
N ILE A 390 0.58 7.36 -19.93
CA ILE A 390 -0.79 7.55 -19.46
C ILE A 390 -1.29 8.90 -19.97
N GLY A 391 -2.23 8.87 -20.92
CA GLY A 391 -2.78 10.05 -21.60
C GLY A 391 -3.75 10.86 -20.75
N LYS A 392 -4.22 11.97 -21.32
CA LYS A 392 -5.18 12.87 -20.66
C LYS A 392 -6.54 12.20 -20.49
N GLY A 393 -7.23 12.49 -19.40
CA GLY A 393 -8.58 11.99 -19.12
C GLY A 393 -8.61 10.75 -18.22
N ILE A 394 -7.47 10.07 -18.02
CA ILE A 394 -7.33 9.01 -17.02
C ILE A 394 -7.20 9.66 -15.64
N THR A 395 -8.11 9.33 -14.73
CA THR A 395 -8.13 9.89 -13.37
C THR A 395 -7.66 8.90 -12.30
N ASN A 396 -7.78 7.60 -12.53
CA ASN A 396 -7.40 6.58 -11.57
C ASN A 396 -6.56 5.46 -12.20
N ILE A 397 -5.52 5.04 -11.47
CA ILE A 397 -4.79 3.79 -11.70
C ILE A 397 -5.29 2.76 -10.70
N GLY A 398 -5.92 1.70 -11.18
CA GLY A 398 -6.51 0.64 -10.36
C GLY A 398 -5.50 -0.18 -9.56
N ASP A 399 -6.02 -0.94 -8.61
CA ASP A 399 -5.22 -1.81 -7.76
C ASP A 399 -4.53 -2.88 -8.59
N TYR A 400 -3.26 -3.17 -8.28
CA TYR A 400 -2.44 -4.16 -8.98
C TYR A 400 -2.25 -3.90 -10.49
N ALA A 401 -2.57 -2.69 -11.00
CA ALA A 401 -2.62 -2.39 -12.43
C ALA A 401 -1.35 -2.80 -13.20
N PHE A 402 -0.16 -2.60 -12.62
CA PHE A 402 1.16 -2.95 -13.16
C PHE A 402 1.93 -3.90 -12.23
N TYR A 403 1.23 -4.68 -11.39
CA TYR A 403 1.85 -5.60 -10.43
C TYR A 403 2.83 -6.57 -11.12
N ASN A 404 4.08 -6.63 -10.64
CA ASN A 404 5.18 -7.43 -11.19
C ASN A 404 5.47 -7.20 -12.69
N CYS A 405 5.29 -5.97 -13.19
CA CYS A 405 5.83 -5.55 -14.49
C CYS A 405 7.34 -5.30 -14.39
N ILE A 406 8.11 -6.37 -14.19
CA ILE A 406 9.55 -6.29 -13.87
C ILE A 406 10.40 -5.60 -14.95
N GLY A 407 9.95 -5.56 -16.20
CA GLY A 407 10.63 -4.88 -17.32
C GLY A 407 10.28 -3.40 -17.47
N LEU A 408 9.32 -2.88 -16.70
CA LEU A 408 8.83 -1.51 -16.80
C LEU A 408 9.90 -0.54 -16.28
N LYS A 409 10.43 0.30 -17.16
CA LYS A 409 11.50 1.26 -16.86
C LYS A 409 10.99 2.67 -16.69
N ASP A 410 9.98 3.05 -17.47
CA ASP A 410 9.51 4.41 -17.60
C ASP A 410 7.98 4.47 -17.55
N VAL A 411 7.44 5.35 -16.70
CA VAL A 411 6.00 5.65 -16.63
C VAL A 411 5.82 7.16 -16.75
N THR A 412 5.09 7.59 -17.77
CA THR A 412 4.73 9.00 -17.97
C THR A 412 3.28 9.21 -17.55
N PHE A 413 3.07 10.04 -16.53
CA PHE A 413 1.75 10.42 -16.03
C PHE A 413 1.25 11.67 -16.73
N SER A 414 -0.06 11.76 -16.97
CA SER A 414 -0.72 13.02 -17.30
C SER A 414 -1.19 13.74 -16.04
N ASP A 415 -1.41 15.05 -16.13
CA ASP A 415 -1.90 15.86 -15.01
C ASP A 415 -3.33 15.54 -14.58
N SER A 416 -4.05 14.63 -15.27
CA SER A 416 -5.41 14.24 -14.89
C SER A 416 -5.47 13.12 -13.85
N VAL A 417 -4.38 12.40 -13.59
CA VAL A 417 -4.37 11.30 -12.62
C VAL A 417 -4.49 11.86 -11.20
N THR A 418 -5.50 11.41 -10.47
CA THR A 418 -5.80 11.83 -9.09
C THR A 418 -5.45 10.77 -8.04
N SER A 419 -5.35 9.49 -8.42
CA SER A 419 -5.08 8.40 -7.48
C SER A 419 -4.28 7.25 -8.08
N ILE A 420 -3.37 6.70 -7.27
CA ILE A 420 -2.61 5.47 -7.53
C ILE A 420 -3.09 4.39 -6.56
N GLY A 421 -3.68 3.31 -7.10
CA GLY A 421 -4.26 2.22 -6.33
C GLY A 421 -3.25 1.37 -5.56
N LYS A 422 -3.78 0.49 -4.71
CA LYS A 422 -3.01 -0.46 -3.90
C LYS A 422 -2.16 -1.37 -4.78
N SER A 423 -0.89 -1.53 -4.42
CA SER A 423 0.07 -2.38 -5.15
C SER A 423 0.19 -2.09 -6.65
N ALA A 424 -0.19 -0.89 -7.11
CA ALA A 424 -0.31 -0.58 -8.54
C ALA A 424 1.00 -0.84 -9.32
N PHE A 425 2.16 -0.55 -8.74
CA PHE A 425 3.49 -0.77 -9.33
C PHE A 425 4.36 -1.72 -8.50
N TYR A 426 3.75 -2.55 -7.63
CA TYR A 426 4.48 -3.53 -6.82
C TYR A 426 5.45 -4.37 -7.67
N GLY A 427 6.71 -4.48 -7.26
CA GLY A 427 7.72 -5.32 -7.88
C GLY A 427 8.17 -4.86 -9.28
N CYS A 428 7.91 -3.62 -9.68
CA CYS A 428 8.45 -3.04 -10.91
C CYS A 428 9.94 -2.73 -10.75
N SER A 429 10.77 -3.77 -10.64
CA SER A 429 12.18 -3.68 -10.25
C SER A 429 13.09 -2.96 -11.25
N SER A 430 12.67 -2.78 -12.51
CA SER A 430 13.41 -1.98 -13.50
C SER A 430 13.01 -0.50 -13.53
N LEU A 431 11.99 -0.09 -12.77
CA LEU A 431 11.49 1.28 -12.77
C LEU A 431 12.51 2.19 -12.11
N THR A 432 13.09 3.14 -12.85
CA THR A 432 14.26 3.90 -12.37
C THR A 432 13.92 5.26 -11.77
N THR A 433 12.97 5.96 -12.39
CA THR A 433 12.48 7.27 -11.96
C THR A 433 10.98 7.34 -12.16
N VAL A 434 10.29 8.06 -11.28
CA VAL A 434 8.85 8.30 -11.36
C VAL A 434 8.59 9.76 -11.06
N THR A 435 7.88 10.44 -11.96
CA THR A 435 7.34 11.78 -11.71
C THR A 435 5.83 11.65 -11.57
N ILE A 436 5.32 11.74 -10.35
CA ILE A 436 3.88 11.69 -10.08
C ILE A 436 3.27 13.04 -10.50
N GLY A 437 2.17 13.00 -11.28
CA GLY A 437 1.51 14.21 -11.76
C GLY A 437 0.86 15.03 -10.64
N ASN A 438 0.82 16.36 -10.79
CA ASN A 438 0.44 17.33 -9.75
C ASN A 438 -1.00 17.25 -9.23
N SER A 439 -1.84 16.38 -9.79
CA SER A 439 -3.22 16.18 -9.34
C SER A 439 -3.40 14.96 -8.45
N VAL A 440 -2.35 14.15 -8.26
CA VAL A 440 -2.41 12.95 -7.42
C VAL A 440 -2.54 13.34 -5.96
N THR A 441 -3.59 12.89 -5.28
CA THR A 441 -3.85 13.21 -3.87
C THR A 441 -3.46 12.08 -2.92
N SER A 442 -3.31 10.85 -3.41
CA SER A 442 -2.99 9.68 -2.59
C SER A 442 -2.14 8.64 -3.32
N ILE A 443 -1.24 8.03 -2.57
CA ILE A 443 -0.44 6.86 -2.96
C ILE A 443 -0.93 5.67 -2.13
N GLY A 444 -1.48 4.65 -2.79
CA GLY A 444 -2.04 3.47 -2.15
C GLY A 444 -1.01 2.62 -1.42
N GLU A 445 -1.49 1.79 -0.49
CA GLU A 445 -0.70 0.79 0.23
C GLU A 445 0.12 -0.08 -0.74
N TYR A 446 1.40 -0.33 -0.44
CA TYR A 446 2.32 -1.10 -1.28
C TYR A 446 2.50 -0.60 -2.73
N ALA A 447 2.07 0.63 -3.08
CA ALA A 447 2.02 1.08 -4.47
C ALA A 447 3.32 0.88 -5.26
N PHE A 448 4.49 1.11 -4.65
CA PHE A 448 5.82 0.94 -5.24
C PHE A 448 6.68 -0.07 -4.46
N TYR A 449 6.09 -0.99 -3.70
CA TYR A 449 6.81 -2.01 -2.93
C TYR A 449 7.80 -2.80 -3.80
N ASN A 450 9.02 -3.03 -3.32
CA ASN A 450 10.09 -3.74 -4.03
C ASN A 450 10.40 -3.19 -5.45
N CYS A 451 10.18 -1.91 -5.71
CA CYS A 451 10.73 -1.24 -6.89
C CYS A 451 12.23 -0.96 -6.69
N THR A 452 13.05 -2.01 -6.66
CA THR A 452 14.47 -1.95 -6.28
C THR A 452 15.34 -1.08 -7.20
N GLY A 453 14.94 -0.90 -8.46
CA GLY A 453 15.60 0.00 -9.42
C GLY A 453 15.27 1.48 -9.22
N LEU A 454 14.29 1.82 -8.38
CA LEU A 454 13.81 3.20 -8.23
C LEU A 454 14.84 4.02 -7.46
N THR A 455 15.46 4.98 -8.16
CA THR A 455 16.54 5.82 -7.63
C THR A 455 16.07 7.18 -7.15
N SER A 456 15.00 7.69 -7.77
CA SER A 456 14.37 8.96 -7.42
C SER A 456 12.88 8.92 -7.72
N ILE A 457 12.11 9.65 -6.92
CA ILE A 457 10.68 9.88 -7.14
C ILE A 457 10.36 11.34 -6.80
N THR A 458 9.57 11.99 -7.65
CA THR A 458 8.98 13.30 -7.34
C THR A 458 7.53 13.08 -6.94
N ILE A 459 7.23 13.36 -5.68
CA ILE A 459 5.87 13.31 -5.12
C ILE A 459 5.36 14.76 -5.04
N PRO A 460 4.20 15.10 -5.64
CA PRO A 460 3.70 16.46 -5.67
C PRO A 460 3.07 16.89 -4.35
N ASP A 461 3.01 18.21 -4.11
CA ASP A 461 2.41 18.84 -2.92
C ASP A 461 0.91 18.54 -2.75
N SER A 462 0.24 18.05 -3.78
CA SER A 462 -1.15 17.59 -3.71
C SER A 462 -1.34 16.30 -2.90
N VAL A 463 -0.28 15.52 -2.69
CA VAL A 463 -0.35 14.26 -1.92
C VAL A 463 -0.46 14.56 -0.44
N THR A 464 -1.54 14.08 0.19
CA THR A 464 -1.79 14.32 1.62
C THR A 464 -1.29 13.22 2.54
N SER A 465 -1.03 12.02 2.01
CA SER A 465 -0.54 10.88 2.77
C SER A 465 0.26 9.89 1.91
N ILE A 466 1.22 9.23 2.55
CA ILE A 466 1.97 8.10 1.98
C ILE A 466 1.47 6.83 2.66
N GLY A 467 0.84 5.93 1.91
CA GLY A 467 0.25 4.70 2.45
C GLY A 467 1.28 3.73 3.05
N SER A 468 0.82 2.79 3.87
CA SER A 468 1.69 1.78 4.49
C SER A 468 2.48 0.99 3.45
N SER A 469 3.76 0.75 3.74
CA SER A 469 4.70 0.02 2.88
C SER A 469 4.78 0.51 1.42
N SER A 470 4.36 1.75 1.12
CA SER A 470 4.27 2.27 -0.26
C SER A 470 5.59 2.17 -1.02
N PHE A 471 6.72 2.36 -0.34
CA PHE A 471 8.07 2.33 -0.88
C PHE A 471 8.96 1.28 -0.21
N GLU A 472 8.37 0.33 0.53
CA GLU A 472 9.16 -0.68 1.23
C GLU A 472 9.99 -1.51 0.23
N GLY A 473 11.26 -1.75 0.56
CA GLY A 473 12.21 -2.50 -0.27
C GLY A 473 12.73 -1.75 -1.50
N CYS A 474 12.46 -0.45 -1.65
CA CYS A 474 13.05 0.39 -2.70
C CYS A 474 14.53 0.70 -2.38
N THR A 475 15.40 -0.30 -2.56
CA THR A 475 16.81 -0.24 -2.18
C THR A 475 17.65 0.75 -3.00
N GLY A 476 17.18 1.15 -4.19
CA GLY A 476 17.85 2.11 -5.07
C GLY A 476 17.70 3.58 -4.65
N PHE A 477 16.76 3.92 -3.76
CA PHE A 477 16.54 5.32 -3.35
C PHE A 477 17.76 5.88 -2.65
N THR A 478 18.26 7.03 -3.11
CA THR A 478 19.35 7.75 -2.42
C THR A 478 18.86 8.96 -1.64
N SER A 479 17.77 9.56 -2.08
CA SER A 479 17.15 10.73 -1.46
C SER A 479 15.63 10.68 -1.58
N ILE A 480 14.92 11.21 -0.58
CA ILE A 480 13.48 11.48 -0.64
C ILE A 480 13.17 12.88 -0.11
N THR A 481 12.32 13.61 -0.83
CA THR A 481 11.71 14.85 -0.36
C THR A 481 10.24 14.57 -0.08
N ILE A 482 9.84 14.65 1.18
CA ILE A 482 8.44 14.54 1.55
C ILE A 482 7.74 15.87 1.17
N PRO A 483 6.63 15.85 0.42
CA PRO A 483 5.95 17.07 -0.03
C PRO A 483 5.20 17.78 1.09
N ASN A 484 4.94 19.08 0.92
CA ASN A 484 4.30 19.94 1.92
C ASN A 484 2.83 19.59 2.20
N GLY A 485 2.20 18.78 1.34
CA GLY A 485 0.85 18.26 1.58
C GLY A 485 0.78 17.13 2.59
N VAL A 486 1.90 16.42 2.82
CA VAL A 486 1.91 15.19 3.64
C VAL A 486 1.90 15.53 5.12
N THR A 487 0.92 14.99 5.84
CA THR A 487 0.78 15.16 7.29
C THR A 487 1.29 13.98 8.10
N SER A 488 1.27 12.77 7.52
CA SER A 488 1.81 11.56 8.14
C SER A 488 2.51 10.63 7.15
N ILE A 489 3.55 9.95 7.65
CA ILE A 489 4.27 8.89 6.94
C ILE A 489 3.80 7.54 7.51
N GLY A 490 3.16 6.72 6.67
CA GLY A 490 2.52 5.48 7.10
C GLY A 490 3.47 4.37 7.56
N ASN A 491 2.91 3.36 8.24
CA ASN A 491 3.64 2.21 8.76
C ASN A 491 4.52 1.56 7.69
N ALA A 492 5.79 1.33 8.02
CA ALA A 492 6.79 0.73 7.12
C ALA A 492 6.95 1.43 5.74
N ALA A 493 6.46 2.66 5.55
CA ALA A 493 6.38 3.31 4.23
C ALA A 493 7.70 3.29 3.43
N PHE A 494 8.85 3.45 4.10
CA PHE A 494 10.19 3.39 3.53
C PHE A 494 11.05 2.26 4.11
N SER A 495 10.44 1.25 4.74
CA SER A 495 11.17 0.12 5.33
C SER A 495 12.07 -0.56 4.28
N GLY A 496 13.30 -0.92 4.65
CA GLY A 496 14.25 -1.57 3.76
C GLY A 496 14.79 -0.69 2.62
N CYS A 497 14.56 0.63 2.61
CA CYS A 497 15.19 1.56 1.66
C CYS A 497 16.68 1.76 2.01
N ALA A 498 17.47 0.71 1.86
CA ALA A 498 18.86 0.65 2.34
C ALA A 498 19.79 1.67 1.66
N GLY A 499 19.48 2.15 0.45
CA GLY A 499 20.25 3.20 -0.23
C GLY A 499 20.02 4.61 0.31
N LEU A 500 19.00 4.82 1.14
CA LEU A 500 18.54 6.16 1.50
C LEU A 500 19.57 6.85 2.41
N THR A 501 20.13 7.96 1.91
CA THR A 501 21.15 8.76 2.62
C THR A 501 20.66 10.15 2.97
N ASN A 502 19.71 10.69 2.19
CA ASN A 502 19.18 12.04 2.35
C ASN A 502 17.66 12.02 2.51
N ILE A 503 17.13 12.75 3.49
CA ILE A 503 15.68 12.91 3.67
C ILE A 503 15.33 14.35 3.99
N THR A 504 14.33 14.90 3.31
CA THR A 504 13.73 16.20 3.62
C THR A 504 12.37 16.00 4.27
N ILE A 505 12.20 16.51 5.49
CA ILE A 505 10.95 16.48 6.25
C ILE A 505 10.39 17.91 6.32
N PRO A 506 9.24 18.22 5.69
CA PRO A 506 8.62 19.53 5.75
C PRO A 506 7.86 19.73 7.07
N ASP A 507 7.52 20.99 7.37
CA ASP A 507 6.79 21.37 8.59
C ASP A 507 5.35 20.82 8.65
N SER A 508 4.81 20.31 7.54
CA SER A 508 3.49 19.70 7.50
C SER A 508 3.44 18.32 8.17
N VAL A 509 4.58 17.63 8.29
CA VAL A 509 4.65 16.28 8.86
C VAL A 509 4.52 16.38 10.38
N THR A 510 3.44 15.84 10.92
CA THR A 510 3.19 15.79 12.36
C THR A 510 3.35 14.38 12.94
N GLY A 511 3.41 13.34 12.10
CA GLY A 511 3.52 11.95 12.56
C GLY A 511 4.32 11.02 11.63
N ILE A 512 5.11 10.15 12.25
CA ILE A 512 5.87 9.08 11.60
C ILE A 512 5.50 7.75 12.28
N ASP A 513 4.77 6.90 11.55
CA ASP A 513 4.27 5.63 12.08
C ASP A 513 5.38 4.58 12.27
N ASP A 514 5.02 3.50 12.96
CA ASP A 514 5.93 2.41 13.32
C ASP A 514 6.70 1.86 12.12
N ALA A 515 7.99 1.61 12.32
CA ALA A 515 8.90 1.03 11.33
C ALA A 515 9.00 1.78 10.00
N ALA A 516 8.50 3.03 9.89
CA ALA A 516 8.51 3.80 8.64
C ALA A 516 9.87 3.82 7.94
N PHE A 517 10.98 3.87 8.70
CA PHE A 517 12.36 3.83 8.19
C PHE A 517 13.17 2.62 8.70
N TYR A 518 12.51 1.54 9.12
CA TYR A 518 13.20 0.32 9.55
C TYR A 518 14.14 -0.20 8.45
N GLY A 519 15.36 -0.59 8.80
CA GLY A 519 16.35 -1.05 7.81
C GLY A 519 16.97 0.04 6.92
N CYS A 520 16.64 1.32 7.11
CA CYS A 520 17.28 2.45 6.42
C CYS A 520 18.63 2.81 7.07
N GLY A 521 19.60 1.89 7.01
CA GLY A 521 20.87 2.00 7.75
C GLY A 521 21.82 3.12 7.31
N ASN A 522 21.59 3.76 6.15
CA ASN A 522 22.49 4.74 5.56
C ASN A 522 22.02 6.19 5.67
N ILE A 523 20.89 6.48 6.34
CA ILE A 523 20.40 7.85 6.51
C ILE A 523 21.48 8.66 7.24
N GLU A 524 22.00 9.68 6.58
CA GLU A 524 23.06 10.55 7.08
C GLU A 524 22.59 12.00 7.15
N ASN A 525 21.96 12.51 6.10
CA ASN A 525 21.56 13.92 6.01
C ASN A 525 20.04 14.06 6.15
N ILE A 526 19.60 14.84 7.13
CA ILE A 526 18.20 15.14 7.40
C ILE A 526 18.00 16.63 7.23
N TYR A 527 17.08 17.05 6.36
CA TYR A 527 16.78 18.44 6.06
C TYR A 527 15.40 18.80 6.65
N ILE A 528 15.37 19.86 7.45
CA ILE A 528 14.16 20.42 8.08
C ILE A 528 14.09 21.94 7.83
N THR A 529 12.91 22.51 7.99
CA THR A 529 12.66 23.96 7.82
C THR A 529 12.35 24.67 9.13
N ASP A 530 11.69 24.00 10.07
CA ASP A 530 11.42 24.51 11.42
C ASP A 530 11.78 23.51 12.53
N LEU A 531 12.50 23.99 13.54
CA LEU A 531 12.97 23.17 14.66
C LEU A 531 11.86 22.87 15.69
N THR A 532 10.89 23.76 15.84
CA THR A 532 9.77 23.58 16.78
C THR A 532 8.88 22.45 16.27
N THR A 533 8.54 22.46 14.99
CA THR A 533 7.75 21.41 14.35
C THR A 533 8.48 20.08 14.39
N TRP A 534 9.80 20.06 14.09
CA TRP A 534 10.63 18.85 14.22
C TRP A 534 10.50 18.20 15.60
N CYS A 535 10.63 18.98 16.68
CA CYS A 535 10.51 18.48 18.05
C CYS A 535 9.08 18.07 18.45
N ASN A 536 8.07 18.37 17.64
CA ASN A 536 6.67 18.02 17.90
C ASN A 536 6.18 16.82 17.06
N ILE A 537 7.03 16.24 16.22
CA ILE A 537 6.67 15.07 15.41
C ILE A 537 6.44 13.86 16.31
N SER A 538 5.22 13.29 16.30
CA SER A 538 4.94 12.04 16.99
C SER A 538 5.63 10.88 16.27
N GLY A 539 6.31 10.00 17.01
CA GLY A 539 7.02 8.85 16.43
C GLY A 539 8.35 9.20 15.77
N LEU A 540 8.96 10.35 16.09
CA LEU A 540 10.26 10.77 15.53
C LEU A 540 11.38 9.72 15.70
N SER A 541 11.29 8.88 16.74
CA SER A 541 12.18 7.73 16.95
C SER A 541 12.13 6.73 15.78
N ASN A 542 11.02 6.61 15.06
CA ASN A 542 10.88 5.75 13.88
C ASN A 542 11.71 6.24 12.67
N LEU A 543 12.23 7.47 12.72
CA LEU A 543 13.25 7.98 11.80
C LEU A 543 14.64 7.95 12.44
N MET A 544 14.77 8.50 13.64
CA MET A 544 16.08 8.78 14.26
C MET A 544 16.80 7.55 14.82
N SER A 545 16.08 6.47 15.13
CA SER A 545 16.68 5.22 15.66
C SER A 545 17.44 4.42 14.62
N TYR A 546 17.25 4.73 13.33
CA TYR A 546 17.90 4.06 12.20
C TYR A 546 18.98 4.96 11.59
N GLY A 547 19.63 4.53 10.51
CA GLY A 547 20.64 5.35 9.82
C GLY A 547 22.02 5.33 10.45
N SER A 548 22.87 6.24 9.97
CA SER A 548 24.24 6.43 10.41
C SER A 548 24.31 6.88 11.88
N ASN A 549 25.40 6.55 12.56
CA ASN A 549 25.73 7.09 13.89
C ASN A 549 26.19 8.55 13.85
N ASN A 550 26.48 9.10 12.66
CA ASN A 550 26.92 10.47 12.43
C ASN A 550 25.91 11.22 11.58
N LYS A 551 24.68 11.37 12.08
CA LYS A 551 23.63 12.11 11.39
C LYS A 551 23.94 13.59 11.37
N LYS A 552 23.62 14.22 10.25
CA LYS A 552 23.76 15.64 9.97
C LYS A 552 22.35 16.22 9.81
N LEU A 553 21.98 17.08 10.75
CA LEU A 553 20.72 17.80 10.70
C LEU A 553 20.95 19.16 10.05
N PHE A 554 20.19 19.45 9.00
CA PHE A 554 20.24 20.70 8.24
C PHE A 554 18.96 21.48 8.50
N LEU A 555 19.09 22.74 8.92
CA LEU A 555 17.98 23.67 9.05
C LEU A 555 18.04 24.68 7.91
N ASN A 556 16.98 24.76 7.10
CA ASN A 556 16.92 25.65 5.93
C ASN A 556 18.15 25.49 5.00
N GLY A 557 18.56 24.23 4.78
CA GLY A 557 19.71 23.85 3.94
C GLY A 557 21.10 24.05 4.58
N SER A 558 21.19 24.60 5.79
CA SER A 558 22.46 24.82 6.50
C SER A 558 22.68 23.76 7.57
N LEU A 559 23.87 23.15 7.61
CA LEU A 559 24.23 22.17 8.65
C LEU A 559 24.19 22.84 10.03
N ILE A 560 23.45 22.25 10.97
CA ILE A 560 23.40 22.72 12.35
C ILE A 560 24.68 22.29 13.07
N LYS A 561 25.55 23.27 13.33
CA LYS A 561 26.70 23.16 14.24
C LYS A 561 26.44 23.89 15.54
N ASP A 562 25.76 25.03 15.44
CA ASP A 562 25.34 25.86 16.57
C ASP A 562 23.82 25.75 16.72
N LEU A 563 23.36 25.03 17.74
CA LEU A 563 21.95 24.77 17.97
C LEU A 563 21.37 25.75 18.97
N VAL A 564 20.47 26.61 18.51
CA VAL A 564 19.71 27.53 19.37
C VAL A 564 18.29 26.99 19.56
N LEU A 565 18.00 26.51 20.77
CA LEU A 565 16.66 26.11 21.19
C LEU A 565 15.91 27.35 21.68
N SER A 566 14.88 27.77 20.94
CA SER A 566 14.01 28.87 21.35
C SER A 566 13.13 28.46 22.53
N ASP A 567 12.54 29.44 23.22
CA ASP A 567 11.59 29.19 24.31
C ASP A 567 10.33 28.42 23.86
N ASN A 568 10.07 28.37 22.54
CA ASN A 568 8.96 27.59 21.98
C ASN A 568 9.25 26.08 21.96
N VAL A 569 10.50 25.65 22.09
CA VAL A 569 10.89 24.24 22.24
C VAL A 569 10.81 23.86 23.73
N THR A 570 9.59 23.67 24.22
CA THR A 570 9.30 23.39 25.63
C THR A 570 9.67 21.96 26.05
N THR A 571 9.68 21.03 25.09
CA THR A 571 10.11 19.64 25.30
C THR A 571 10.94 19.16 24.11
N VAL A 572 12.04 18.45 24.40
CA VAL A 572 12.83 17.74 23.38
C VAL A 572 12.48 16.26 23.50
N PRO A 573 11.79 15.66 22.51
CA PRO A 573 11.42 14.25 22.58
C PRO A 573 12.67 13.37 22.51
N ASP A 574 12.54 12.14 22.99
CA ASP A 574 13.61 11.15 22.91
C ASP A 574 14.01 10.92 21.44
N TYR A 575 15.29 10.68 21.23
CA TYR A 575 15.92 10.40 19.93
C TYR A 575 15.94 11.56 18.90
N ALA A 576 15.29 12.70 19.16
CA ALA A 576 15.21 13.83 18.22
C ALA A 576 16.56 14.31 17.67
N PHE A 577 17.63 14.14 18.45
CA PHE A 577 18.98 14.50 18.08
C PHE A 577 19.96 13.31 18.14
N LEU A 578 19.45 12.07 18.10
CA LEU A 578 20.29 10.87 18.19
C LEU A 578 21.32 10.82 17.06
N GLY A 579 22.61 10.78 17.42
CA GLY A 579 23.69 10.70 16.45
C GLY A 579 24.04 12.02 15.77
N CYS A 580 23.49 13.16 16.22
CA CYS A 580 23.90 14.50 15.78
C CYS A 580 25.25 14.91 16.40
N THR A 581 26.30 14.12 16.15
CA THR A 581 27.61 14.23 16.81
C THR A 581 28.43 15.45 16.38
N MET A 582 28.00 16.16 15.33
CA MET A 582 28.65 17.34 14.75
C MET A 582 28.32 18.67 15.43
N LEU A 583 27.49 18.66 16.49
CA LEU A 583 27.19 19.88 17.26
C LEU A 583 28.47 20.43 17.91
N GLU A 584 28.75 21.71 17.68
CA GLU A 584 29.87 22.47 18.22
C GLU A 584 29.40 23.36 19.39
N SER A 585 28.16 23.84 19.36
CA SER A 585 27.52 24.56 20.47
C SER A 585 26.02 24.30 20.58
N ILE A 586 25.48 24.42 21.80
CA ILE A 586 24.04 24.35 22.07
C ILE A 586 23.65 25.42 23.08
N SER A 587 22.57 26.16 22.82
CA SER A 587 22.00 27.15 23.73
C SER A 587 20.49 26.99 23.93
N GLY A 588 20.00 27.24 25.14
CA GLY A 588 18.57 27.14 25.49
C GLY A 588 18.34 26.93 26.99
N SER A 589 17.14 26.49 27.36
CA SER A 589 16.83 26.15 28.76
C SER A 589 17.67 24.96 29.25
N ALA A 590 17.95 24.91 30.57
CA ALA A 590 18.72 23.81 31.16
C ALA A 590 18.15 22.42 30.82
N THR A 591 16.82 22.28 30.84
CA THR A 591 16.11 21.03 30.54
C THR A 591 16.25 20.63 29.07
N SER A 592 16.04 21.57 28.13
CA SER A 592 16.09 21.26 26.70
C SER A 592 17.53 20.98 26.24
N VAL A 593 18.50 21.77 26.70
CA VAL A 593 19.91 21.58 26.31
C VAL A 593 20.48 20.28 26.86
N SER A 594 20.17 19.93 28.11
CA SER A 594 20.60 18.65 28.70
C SER A 594 19.98 17.45 27.98
N ALA A 595 18.72 17.54 27.54
CA ALA A 595 18.09 16.51 26.72
C ALA A 595 18.82 16.30 25.39
N VAL A 596 19.13 17.38 24.65
CA VAL A 596 19.90 17.26 23.40
C VAL A 596 21.30 16.69 23.66
N ALA A 597 22.01 17.19 24.68
CA ALA A 597 23.37 16.74 24.98
C ALA A 597 23.46 15.23 25.24
N ARG A 598 22.48 14.65 25.96
CA ARG A 598 22.39 13.21 26.22
C ARG A 598 22.16 12.39 24.95
N GLN A 599 21.33 12.89 24.04
CA GLN A 599 20.96 12.18 22.81
C GLN A 599 22.04 12.28 21.73
N ALA A 600 22.55 13.49 21.50
CA ALA A 600 23.50 13.78 20.42
C ALA A 600 24.92 13.28 20.72
N ARG A 601 25.30 13.25 22.00
CA ARG A 601 26.64 12.89 22.50
C ARG A 601 27.78 13.48 21.64
N PRO A 602 27.83 14.82 21.46
CA PRO A 602 28.88 15.43 20.67
C PRO A 602 30.25 15.15 21.28
N THR A 603 31.28 15.03 20.45
CA THR A 603 32.63 14.67 20.93
C THR A 603 33.38 15.85 21.57
N SER A 604 33.00 17.09 21.24
CA SER A 604 33.56 18.33 21.77
C SER A 604 32.60 19.48 21.49
N PHE A 605 32.01 20.08 22.52
CA PHE A 605 31.05 21.18 22.32
C PHE A 605 30.94 22.11 23.52
N VAL A 606 30.29 23.26 23.29
CA VAL A 606 30.01 24.31 24.28
C VAL A 606 28.51 24.33 24.62
N VAL A 607 28.18 24.51 25.91
CA VAL A 607 26.80 24.69 26.38
C VAL A 607 26.58 26.12 26.87
N ASN A 608 25.49 26.75 26.43
CA ASN A 608 25.05 28.05 26.93
C ASN A 608 23.62 27.98 27.46
N ILE A 609 23.46 27.93 28.78
CA ILE A 609 22.12 27.92 29.38
C ILE A 609 21.60 29.35 29.43
N THR A 610 20.43 29.59 28.85
CA THR A 610 19.82 30.93 28.75
C THR A 610 18.67 31.15 29.73
N SER A 611 18.04 30.06 30.20
CA SER A 611 16.89 30.10 31.10
C SER A 611 16.79 28.83 31.95
N GLY A 612 16.06 28.94 33.06
CA GLY A 612 15.86 27.87 34.04
C GLY A 612 16.33 28.25 35.44
N ASN A 613 15.71 27.63 36.44
CA ASN A 613 15.96 27.93 37.85
C ASN A 613 16.90 26.91 38.53
N ILE A 614 17.09 25.74 37.93
CA ILE A 614 17.82 24.60 38.51
C ILE A 614 18.55 23.88 37.37
N ILE A 615 19.76 23.37 37.65
CA ILE A 615 20.36 22.31 36.83
C ILE A 615 19.95 20.97 37.43
N ASP A 616 19.12 20.21 36.71
CA ASP A 616 18.54 18.97 37.20
C ASP A 616 19.58 17.90 37.56
N ASN A 617 19.15 16.92 38.34
CA ASN A 617 19.96 15.74 38.66
C ASN A 617 20.40 15.03 37.38
N SER A 618 21.69 14.71 37.30
CA SER A 618 22.31 14.03 36.15
C SER A 618 22.13 14.73 34.80
N ALA A 619 21.78 16.03 34.76
CA ALA A 619 21.45 16.75 33.53
C ALA A 619 22.50 16.53 32.40
N PHE A 620 23.77 16.69 32.74
CA PHE A 620 24.92 16.50 31.86
C PHE A 620 25.82 15.35 32.32
N SER A 621 25.28 14.39 33.09
CA SER A 621 26.06 13.21 33.49
C SER A 621 26.54 12.44 32.26
N GLU A 622 27.78 11.97 32.29
CA GLU A 622 28.48 11.28 31.20
C GLU A 622 28.63 12.11 29.91
N CYS A 623 28.42 13.43 29.98
CA CYS A 623 28.61 14.33 28.85
C CYS A 623 30.11 14.60 28.61
N SER A 624 30.84 13.57 28.18
CA SER A 624 32.29 13.59 28.02
C SER A 624 32.79 14.58 26.97
N GLY A 625 31.92 15.02 26.06
CA GLY A 625 32.19 16.06 25.06
C GLY A 625 32.13 17.50 25.58
N LEU A 626 31.57 17.74 26.78
CA LEU A 626 31.36 19.09 27.31
C LEU A 626 32.71 19.75 27.60
N THR A 627 33.02 20.83 26.88
CA THR A 627 34.30 21.56 27.04
C THR A 627 34.18 22.80 27.92
N SER A 628 33.05 23.50 27.83
CA SER A 628 32.71 24.66 28.64
C SER A 628 31.19 24.79 28.74
N ILE A 629 30.76 25.42 29.82
CA ILE A 629 29.35 25.70 30.08
C ILE A 629 29.19 27.10 30.67
N THR A 630 28.19 27.84 30.17
CA THR A 630 27.69 29.07 30.78
C THR A 630 26.40 28.76 31.53
N ILE A 631 26.33 29.15 32.80
CA ILE A 631 25.17 28.98 33.68
C ILE A 631 24.67 30.40 34.05
N PRO A 632 23.39 30.73 33.83
CA PRO A 632 22.87 32.07 34.08
C PRO A 632 22.57 32.30 35.57
N ASP A 633 22.55 33.57 35.99
CA ASP A 633 22.30 33.97 37.39
C ASP A 633 20.92 33.58 37.94
N SER A 634 19.98 33.21 37.06
CA SER A 634 18.66 32.68 37.47
C SER A 634 18.75 31.30 38.11
N VAL A 635 19.85 30.56 37.91
CA VAL A 635 20.02 29.22 38.47
C VAL A 635 20.32 29.30 39.96
N THR A 636 19.51 28.60 40.76
CA THR A 636 19.56 28.62 42.23
C THR A 636 20.22 27.38 42.84
N SER A 637 20.31 26.28 42.09
CA SER A 637 20.94 25.03 42.55
C SER A 637 21.46 24.17 41.40
N ILE A 638 22.45 23.35 41.72
CA ILE A 638 23.01 22.31 40.84
C ILE A 638 22.71 20.94 41.45
N GLY A 639 22.07 20.06 40.69
CA GLY A 639 21.58 18.77 41.16
C GLY A 639 22.67 17.72 41.44
N TYR A 640 22.20 16.59 41.99
CA TYR A 640 22.97 15.37 42.18
C TYR A 640 23.57 14.88 40.86
N SER A 641 24.88 14.59 40.81
CA SER A 641 25.59 14.09 39.62
C SER A 641 25.41 14.94 38.34
N ALA A 642 24.99 16.20 38.45
CA ALA A 642 24.60 17.04 37.31
C ALA A 642 25.63 17.09 36.17
N PHE A 643 26.92 17.06 36.47
CA PHE A 643 28.05 17.08 35.55
C PHE A 643 29.01 15.91 35.78
N SER A 644 28.56 14.81 36.41
CA SER A 644 29.41 13.65 36.66
C SER A 644 30.02 13.14 35.35
N ASN A 645 31.30 12.76 35.34
CA ASN A 645 32.01 12.23 34.17
C ASN A 645 32.11 13.20 32.96
N CYS A 646 31.96 14.52 33.15
CA CYS A 646 32.27 15.55 32.15
C CYS A 646 33.79 15.73 31.96
N ASN A 647 34.43 14.71 31.39
CA ASN A 647 35.89 14.57 31.37
C ASN A 647 36.65 15.60 30.51
N ARG A 648 35.98 16.43 29.71
CA ARG A 648 36.61 17.51 28.92
C ARG A 648 36.43 18.90 29.52
N LEU A 649 35.60 19.04 30.56
CA LEU A 649 35.36 20.31 31.22
C LEU A 649 36.61 20.71 32.00
N THR A 650 37.17 21.88 31.70
CA THR A 650 38.44 22.35 32.31
C THR A 650 38.25 23.40 33.39
N THR A 651 37.19 24.18 33.28
CA THR A 651 36.86 25.29 34.18
C THR A 651 35.36 25.33 34.41
N ILE A 652 34.93 25.74 35.61
CA ILE A 652 33.53 26.03 35.90
C ILE A 652 33.41 27.32 36.71
N THR A 653 32.47 28.18 36.32
CA THR A 653 32.06 29.36 37.08
C THR A 653 30.63 29.15 37.55
N ILE A 654 30.44 29.10 38.86
CA ILE A 654 29.13 29.00 39.49
C ILE A 654 28.59 30.43 39.68
N PRO A 655 27.37 30.75 39.20
CA PRO A 655 26.83 32.10 39.27
C PRO A 655 26.29 32.44 40.66
N ASP A 656 26.18 33.74 40.97
CA ASP A 656 25.83 34.26 42.31
C ASP A 656 24.44 33.81 42.79
N GLY A 657 23.54 33.39 41.90
CA GLY A 657 22.23 32.83 42.26
C GLY A 657 22.31 31.46 42.95
N VAL A 658 23.38 30.68 42.74
CA VAL A 658 23.46 29.28 43.20
C VAL A 658 23.74 29.22 44.70
N THR A 659 22.85 28.55 45.44
CA THR A 659 22.97 28.37 46.90
C THR A 659 23.45 26.98 47.30
N SER A 660 23.27 25.99 46.42
CA SER A 660 23.59 24.59 46.71
C SER A 660 24.11 23.82 45.50
N ILE A 661 25.08 22.93 45.77
CA ILE A 661 25.67 21.99 44.80
C ILE A 661 25.45 20.56 45.32
N GLY A 662 24.80 19.72 44.53
CA GLY A 662 24.43 18.36 44.89
C GLY A 662 25.62 17.42 45.08
N ALA A 663 25.38 16.28 45.72
CA ALA A 663 26.39 15.22 45.86
C ALA A 663 26.82 14.71 44.49
N TYR A 664 28.10 14.38 44.33
CA TYR A 664 28.71 13.89 43.10
C TYR A 664 28.56 14.82 41.87
N ALA A 665 28.14 16.09 42.04
CA ALA A 665 27.80 16.99 40.94
C ALA A 665 28.87 17.10 39.84
N PHE A 666 30.15 17.12 40.18
CA PHE A 666 31.30 17.14 39.27
C PHE A 666 32.24 15.96 39.52
N LEU A 667 31.71 14.83 40.01
CA LEU A 667 32.46 13.59 40.21
C LEU A 667 33.14 13.20 38.89
N ASP A 668 34.39 12.76 38.96
CA ASP A 668 35.15 12.28 37.81
C ASP A 668 35.25 13.30 36.65
N CYS A 669 35.13 14.60 36.92
CA CYS A 669 35.53 15.63 35.95
C CYS A 669 37.06 15.76 35.95
N THR A 670 37.74 14.75 35.43
CA THR A 670 39.19 14.55 35.59
C THR A 670 40.07 15.68 35.03
N ARG A 671 39.54 16.53 34.15
CA ARG A 671 40.25 17.70 33.58
C ARG A 671 39.84 19.04 34.21
N LEU A 672 38.90 19.04 35.16
CA LEU A 672 38.43 20.26 35.82
C LEU A 672 39.50 20.80 36.76
N THR A 673 40.18 21.88 36.38
CA THR A 673 41.32 22.46 37.10
C THR A 673 41.00 23.75 37.83
N ILE A 674 40.00 24.51 37.35
CA ILE A 674 39.60 25.80 37.91
C ILE A 674 38.12 25.73 38.28
N ILE A 675 37.81 26.11 39.52
CA ILE A 675 36.46 26.16 40.07
C ILE A 675 36.27 27.53 40.73
N THR A 676 35.33 28.32 40.21
CA THR A 676 34.93 29.61 40.80
C THR A 676 33.59 29.44 41.51
N ILE A 677 33.59 29.59 42.84
CA ILE A 677 32.41 29.47 43.70
C ILE A 677 32.08 30.84 44.33
N PRO A 678 30.82 31.31 44.27
CA PRO A 678 30.38 32.56 44.89
C PRO A 678 30.02 32.35 46.37
N ASP A 679 29.91 33.45 47.12
CA ASP A 679 29.59 33.44 48.56
C ASP A 679 28.15 32.98 48.86
N SER A 680 27.27 32.98 47.86
CA SER A 680 25.91 32.44 47.99
C SER A 680 25.88 30.92 48.18
N VAL A 681 26.93 30.18 47.77
CA VAL A 681 27.01 28.73 47.96
C VAL A 681 27.32 28.40 49.41
N THR A 682 26.34 27.87 50.12
CA THR A 682 26.45 27.48 51.55
C THR A 682 26.35 25.97 51.77
N SER A 683 25.92 25.21 50.75
CA SER A 683 25.72 23.76 50.83
C SER A 683 26.37 23.04 49.65
N ILE A 684 27.24 22.08 49.96
CA ILE A 684 27.92 21.25 48.97
C ILE A 684 27.79 19.78 49.39
N GLY A 685 27.29 18.95 48.48
CA GLY A 685 27.06 17.54 48.70
C GLY A 685 28.36 16.71 48.71
N GLY A 686 28.26 15.51 49.27
CA GLY A 686 29.39 14.60 49.43
C GLY A 686 29.98 14.25 48.07
N SER A 687 31.31 14.23 47.99
CA SER A 687 32.05 13.91 46.76
C SER A 687 31.72 14.77 45.53
N ALA A 688 31.12 15.95 45.70
CA ALA A 688 30.74 16.83 44.60
C ALA A 688 31.90 17.13 43.63
N PHE A 689 33.14 17.23 44.12
CA PHE A 689 34.34 17.48 43.31
C PHE A 689 35.37 16.36 43.41
N SER A 690 34.95 15.15 43.82
CA SER A 690 35.85 13.99 43.92
C SER A 690 36.41 13.61 42.55
N ASN A 691 37.70 13.23 42.53
CA ASN A 691 38.44 12.87 41.32
C ASN A 691 38.44 13.95 40.21
N THR A 692 38.35 15.23 40.60
CA THR A 692 38.64 16.36 39.72
C THR A 692 40.13 16.67 39.75
N ALA A 693 40.69 17.24 38.68
CA ALA A 693 42.09 17.71 38.71
C ALA A 693 42.29 18.78 39.79
N TRP A 694 41.30 19.65 39.99
CA TRP A 694 41.29 20.67 41.05
C TRP A 694 41.45 20.05 42.43
N TYR A 695 40.63 19.05 42.79
CA TYR A 695 40.68 18.40 44.10
C TYR A 695 41.94 17.54 44.27
N ASN A 696 42.33 16.81 43.23
CA ASN A 696 43.51 15.95 43.25
C ASN A 696 44.81 16.76 43.46
N ASN A 697 44.85 18.01 43.00
CA ASN A 697 45.97 18.93 43.19
C ASN A 697 45.96 19.71 44.53
N GLN A 698 44.91 19.58 45.35
CA GLN A 698 44.91 20.21 46.68
C GLN A 698 45.94 19.55 47.61
N PRO A 699 46.56 20.29 48.53
CA PRO A 699 47.41 19.69 49.57
C PRO A 699 46.58 18.82 50.53
N ASP A 700 47.24 17.88 51.21
CA ASP A 700 46.64 17.20 52.36
C ASP A 700 46.32 18.23 53.47
N GLY A 701 45.23 17.99 54.20
CA GLY A 701 44.68 18.91 55.19
C GLY A 701 43.32 19.47 54.81
N LEU A 702 42.99 20.64 55.37
CA LEU A 702 41.67 21.26 55.21
C LEU A 702 41.51 21.89 53.83
N VAL A 703 40.62 21.34 53.00
CA VAL A 703 40.32 21.83 51.66
C VAL A 703 39.07 22.71 51.71
N TYR A 704 39.23 23.96 51.28
CA TYR A 704 38.14 24.90 51.04
C TYR A 704 37.79 24.96 49.56
N VAL A 705 36.51 25.13 49.27
CA VAL A 705 36.02 25.53 47.94
C VAL A 705 35.18 26.80 48.13
N GLY A 706 35.69 27.93 47.61
CA GLY A 706 35.20 29.25 48.04
C GLY A 706 35.29 29.40 49.56
N ASN A 707 34.18 29.78 50.19
CA ASN A 707 34.04 29.92 51.64
C ASN A 707 33.39 28.71 52.34
N VAL A 708 33.31 27.56 51.66
CA VAL A 708 32.80 26.29 52.22
C VAL A 708 33.94 25.33 52.51
N VAL A 709 33.94 24.70 53.69
CA VAL A 709 34.84 23.58 53.98
C VAL A 709 34.37 22.38 53.17
N TYR A 710 35.14 21.96 52.17
CA TYR A 710 34.76 20.86 51.30
C TYR A 710 35.13 19.49 51.88
N LYS A 711 36.40 19.32 52.29
CA LYS A 711 36.90 18.03 52.77
C LYS A 711 38.21 18.16 53.54
N TYR A 712 38.44 17.29 54.51
CA TYR A 712 39.78 17.01 55.01
C TYR A 712 40.44 15.95 54.11
N LYS A 713 41.49 16.34 53.39
CA LYS A 713 42.23 15.48 52.46
C LYS A 713 43.42 14.80 53.18
N GLY A 714 43.63 13.52 52.89
CA GLY A 714 44.70 12.74 53.52
C GLY A 714 44.28 12.13 54.86
N LYS A 715 45.24 11.51 55.55
CA LYS A 715 45.00 10.86 56.85
C LYS A 715 45.08 11.89 57.97
N MET A 716 44.02 12.03 58.77
CA MET A 716 44.04 12.94 59.91
C MET A 716 45.02 12.47 61.00
N PRO A 717 45.95 13.32 61.46
CA PRO A 717 46.82 13.02 62.59
C PRO A 717 46.03 12.74 63.87
N ASN A 718 46.56 11.86 64.72
CA ASN A 718 45.98 11.62 66.04
C ASN A 718 45.98 12.91 66.89
N ASN A 719 44.93 13.10 67.70
CA ASN A 719 44.81 14.22 68.63
C ASN A 719 44.77 15.59 67.94
N SER A 720 44.08 15.65 66.78
CA SER A 720 43.96 16.87 65.98
C SER A 720 42.85 17.78 66.52
N SER A 721 43.13 19.08 66.59
CA SER A 721 42.13 20.12 66.85
C SER A 721 41.96 20.99 65.61
N ILE A 722 40.72 21.21 65.17
CA ILE A 722 40.40 22.07 64.03
C ILE A 722 39.70 23.34 64.53
N VAL A 723 40.12 24.48 64.00
CA VAL A 723 39.43 25.77 64.14
C VAL A 723 39.18 26.28 62.72
N LEU A 724 37.92 26.39 62.33
CA LEU A 724 37.58 26.90 61.01
C LEU A 724 37.75 28.43 61.00
N LYS A 725 38.25 28.97 59.88
CA LYS A 725 38.47 30.42 59.74
C LYS A 725 37.14 31.19 59.77
N GLU A 726 37.15 32.40 60.33
CA GLU A 726 36.04 33.35 60.19
C GLU A 726 35.72 33.61 58.71
N GLY A 727 34.44 33.82 58.40
CA GLY A 727 33.95 33.90 57.03
C GLY A 727 33.71 32.54 56.36
N THR A 728 33.93 31.41 57.04
CA THR A 728 33.45 30.09 56.57
C THR A 728 31.91 30.09 56.59
N LEU A 729 31.26 29.80 55.46
CA LEU A 729 29.80 29.90 55.32
C LEU A 729 29.07 28.55 55.49
N GLY A 730 29.77 27.45 55.25
CA GLY A 730 29.20 26.09 55.35
C GLY A 730 30.26 25.01 55.51
N ILE A 731 29.82 23.84 55.97
CA ILE A 731 30.60 22.60 56.01
C ILE A 731 29.93 21.59 55.10
N ALA A 732 30.64 21.13 54.07
CA ALA A 732 30.11 20.20 53.08
C ALA A 732 29.76 18.83 53.70
N ALA A 733 28.90 18.09 53.01
CA ALA A 733 28.59 16.73 53.40
C ALA A 733 29.84 15.84 53.36
N ASN A 734 30.00 14.99 54.38
CA ASN A 734 31.16 14.13 54.62
C ASN A 734 32.52 14.86 54.69
N ALA A 735 32.56 16.18 54.97
CA ALA A 735 33.80 16.95 54.97
C ALA A 735 34.88 16.40 55.92
N PHE A 736 34.48 15.94 57.10
CA PHE A 736 35.31 15.30 58.12
C PHE A 736 34.89 13.85 58.38
N SER A 737 34.16 13.21 57.45
CA SER A 737 33.83 11.79 57.60
C SER A 737 35.09 10.96 57.79
N ASP A 738 35.07 10.03 58.74
CA ASP A 738 36.16 9.10 59.04
C ASP A 738 37.47 9.78 59.48
N CYS A 739 37.37 10.99 60.02
CA CYS A 739 38.48 11.69 60.65
C CYS A 739 38.78 11.14 62.06
N TYR A 740 39.23 9.88 62.14
CA TYR A 740 39.48 9.14 63.40
C TYR A 740 40.53 9.79 64.33
N GLY A 741 41.29 10.77 63.85
CA GLY A 741 42.25 11.54 64.63
C GLY A 741 41.70 12.82 65.26
N LEU A 742 40.50 13.26 64.87
CA LEU A 742 39.89 14.52 65.29
C LEU A 742 39.44 14.43 66.75
N THR A 743 39.94 15.31 67.61
CA THR A 743 39.55 15.38 69.02
C THR A 743 38.69 16.58 69.35
N THR A 744 38.91 17.72 68.69
CA THR A 744 38.12 18.94 68.89
C THR A 744 37.90 19.71 67.60
N ALA A 745 36.73 20.33 67.46
CA ALA A 745 36.41 21.22 66.33
C ALA A 745 35.73 22.52 66.82
N THR A 746 36.14 23.67 66.28
CA THR A 746 35.52 24.99 66.53
C THR A 746 34.97 25.54 65.22
N ILE A 747 33.66 25.78 65.19
CA ILE A 747 32.90 26.28 64.05
C ILE A 747 32.54 27.76 64.37
N PRO A 748 32.92 28.73 63.51
CA PRO A 748 32.67 30.15 63.74
C PRO A 748 31.21 30.54 63.50
N ASP A 749 30.85 31.74 63.94
CA ASP A 749 29.48 32.29 63.82
C ASP A 749 29.04 32.53 62.37
N SER A 750 29.97 32.58 61.41
CA SER A 750 29.65 32.72 59.99
C SER A 750 29.06 31.46 59.34
N VAL A 751 29.23 30.28 59.96
CA VAL A 751 28.76 29.01 59.37
C VAL A 751 27.25 28.90 59.55
N THR A 752 26.53 28.74 58.44
CA THR A 752 25.06 28.63 58.45
C THR A 752 24.56 27.19 58.29
N ASN A 753 25.38 26.29 57.73
CA ASN A 753 24.97 24.93 57.41
C ASN A 753 26.06 23.90 57.70
N ILE A 754 25.69 22.80 58.37
CA ILE A 754 26.53 21.61 58.56
C ILE A 754 25.92 20.46 57.74
N GLY A 755 26.66 20.02 56.72
CA GLY A 755 26.21 19.04 55.73
C GLY A 755 26.03 17.62 56.28
N SER A 756 25.36 16.80 55.48
CA SER A 756 25.05 15.41 55.83
C SER A 756 26.33 14.61 56.10
N GLY A 757 26.39 13.87 57.21
CA GLY A 757 27.58 13.08 57.55
C GLY A 757 28.86 13.90 57.79
N ALA A 758 28.78 15.22 57.98
CA ALA A 758 29.94 16.11 58.00
C ALA A 758 31.06 15.67 58.96
N PHE A 759 30.74 15.13 60.13
CA PHE A 759 31.65 14.60 61.14
C PHE A 759 31.35 13.13 61.46
N SER A 760 30.75 12.39 60.53
CA SER A 760 30.45 10.96 60.73
C SER A 760 31.74 10.16 61.02
N ASN A 761 31.66 9.17 61.91
CA ASN A 761 32.78 8.30 62.32
C ASN A 761 34.01 9.07 62.85
N CYS A 762 33.80 10.24 63.45
CA CYS A 762 34.85 10.95 64.19
C CYS A 762 34.96 10.41 65.62
N ASP A 763 35.32 9.15 65.78
CA ASP A 763 35.20 8.40 67.05
C ASP A 763 35.97 9.04 68.22
N LYS A 764 37.04 9.81 67.95
CA LYS A 764 37.84 10.50 68.97
C LYS A 764 37.37 11.93 69.27
N LEU A 765 36.32 12.42 68.60
CA LEU A 765 35.82 13.78 68.79
C LEU A 765 35.19 13.90 70.18
N THR A 766 35.85 14.64 71.07
CA THR A 766 35.43 14.82 72.47
C THR A 766 34.64 16.11 72.68
N ARG A 767 34.90 17.14 71.89
CA ARG A 767 34.22 18.45 71.99
C ARG A 767 34.08 19.12 70.64
N ILE A 768 32.90 19.63 70.37
CA ILE A 768 32.65 20.55 69.27
C ILE A 768 32.01 21.84 69.77
N THR A 769 32.54 22.97 69.33
CA THR A 769 32.02 24.30 69.62
C THR A 769 31.36 24.84 68.36
N MET A 770 30.05 25.09 68.40
CA MET A 770 29.28 25.66 67.30
C MET A 770 29.05 27.15 67.50
N GLY A 771 29.28 27.94 66.46
CA GLY A 771 28.88 29.34 66.41
C GLY A 771 27.36 29.51 66.28
N ASN A 772 26.86 30.68 66.67
CA ASN A 772 25.43 31.04 66.67
C ASN A 772 24.86 31.31 65.26
N GLY A 773 25.64 31.09 64.20
CA GLY A 773 25.16 31.19 62.82
C GLY A 773 24.45 29.94 62.31
N VAL A 774 24.76 28.77 62.88
CA VAL A 774 24.33 27.47 62.33
C VAL A 774 22.81 27.39 62.37
N LYS A 775 22.19 27.20 61.21
CA LYS A 775 20.73 27.08 61.04
C LYS A 775 20.26 25.65 60.97
N ASN A 776 21.03 24.77 60.35
CA ASN A 776 20.63 23.38 60.13
C ASN A 776 21.76 22.40 60.44
N LEU A 777 21.41 21.34 61.16
CA LEU A 777 22.24 20.14 61.31
C LEU A 777 21.66 19.05 60.43
N SER A 778 22.36 18.72 59.34
CA SER A 778 21.89 17.71 58.39
C SER A 778 21.96 16.29 58.98
N SER A 779 21.26 15.36 58.32
CA SER A 779 21.26 13.95 58.72
C SER A 779 22.67 13.36 58.83
N TRP A 780 22.88 12.45 59.78
CA TRP A 780 24.17 11.80 60.08
C TRP A 780 25.34 12.74 60.46
N ALA A 781 25.13 14.05 60.65
CA ALA A 781 26.23 15.02 60.74
C ALA A 781 27.28 14.71 61.83
N PHE A 782 26.91 14.05 62.93
CA PHE A 782 27.78 13.61 64.02
C PHE A 782 27.63 12.12 64.30
N GLN A 783 27.19 11.33 63.32
CA GLN A 783 27.00 9.90 63.51
C GLN A 783 28.30 9.24 64.01
N ASP A 784 28.19 8.31 64.95
CA ASP A 784 29.27 7.49 65.48
C ASP A 784 30.43 8.29 66.11
N CYS A 785 30.20 9.53 66.54
CA CYS A 785 31.14 10.31 67.35
C CYS A 785 31.21 9.78 68.80
N SER A 786 31.73 8.56 68.98
CA SER A 786 31.62 7.78 70.22
C SER A 786 32.33 8.39 71.44
N SER A 787 33.34 9.24 71.27
CA SER A 787 34.00 9.96 72.38
C SER A 787 33.33 11.27 72.78
N LEU A 788 32.28 11.72 72.08
CA LEU A 788 31.62 12.99 72.34
C LEU A 788 30.77 12.87 73.61
N THR A 789 31.18 13.54 74.69
CA THR A 789 30.49 13.41 76.00
C THR A 789 29.36 14.41 76.19
N SER A 790 29.50 15.60 75.61
CA SER A 790 28.47 16.63 75.63
C SER A 790 28.55 17.55 74.42
N ILE A 791 27.42 18.15 74.06
CA ILE A 791 27.33 19.11 72.95
C ILE A 791 26.28 20.18 73.23
N THR A 792 26.54 21.40 72.76
CA THR A 792 25.59 22.52 72.79
C THR A 792 25.17 22.84 71.36
N ILE A 793 23.88 22.71 71.08
CA ILE A 793 23.25 23.13 69.84
C ILE A 793 22.72 24.57 70.07
N PRO A 794 23.19 25.56 69.30
CA PRO A 794 22.82 26.96 69.52
C PRO A 794 21.36 27.24 69.18
N ASP A 795 20.80 28.32 69.74
CA ASP A 795 19.41 28.75 69.52
C ASP A 795 19.09 29.07 68.05
N SER A 796 20.11 29.30 67.23
CA SER A 796 19.97 29.56 65.80
C SER A 796 19.56 28.34 64.97
N VAL A 797 19.77 27.12 65.49
CA VAL A 797 19.48 25.87 64.78
C VAL A 797 17.98 25.65 64.77
N THR A 798 17.39 25.55 63.57
CA THR A 798 15.96 25.31 63.38
C THR A 798 15.62 23.82 63.22
N SER A 799 16.57 23.00 62.76
CA SER A 799 16.34 21.56 62.55
C SER A 799 17.56 20.70 62.86
N ILE A 800 17.29 19.51 63.43
CA ILE A 800 18.23 18.40 63.61
C ILE A 800 17.77 17.27 62.68
N GLY A 801 18.63 16.82 61.76
CA GLY A 801 18.32 15.79 60.78
C GLY A 801 18.26 14.37 61.34
N ASP A 802 17.90 13.42 60.47
CA ASP A 802 17.82 12.01 60.82
C ASP A 802 19.20 11.46 61.20
N TYR A 803 19.29 10.58 62.19
CA TYR A 803 20.55 9.95 62.64
C TYR A 803 21.69 10.91 63.02
N THR A 804 21.41 12.21 63.26
CA THR A 804 22.45 13.25 63.44
C THR A 804 23.51 12.87 64.48
N PHE A 805 23.11 12.36 65.64
CA PHE A 805 23.99 11.89 66.73
C PHE A 805 23.87 10.37 66.94
N SER A 806 23.38 9.63 65.95
CA SER A 806 23.25 8.17 66.07
C SER A 806 24.61 7.54 66.37
N GLY A 807 24.71 6.67 67.37
CA GLY A 807 25.95 5.97 67.72
C GLY A 807 26.94 6.80 68.55
N CYS A 808 26.57 8.01 68.98
CA CYS A 808 27.33 8.80 69.96
C CYS A 808 27.26 8.19 71.37
N SER A 809 27.83 6.99 71.53
CA SER A 809 27.71 6.16 72.73
C SER A 809 28.33 6.78 73.99
N GLY A 810 29.24 7.74 73.86
CA GLY A 810 29.82 8.51 74.96
C GLY A 810 28.97 9.67 75.45
N LEU A 811 27.93 10.07 74.71
CA LEU A 811 27.14 11.27 74.98
C LEU A 811 26.34 11.10 76.28
N THR A 812 26.63 11.91 77.30
CA THR A 812 25.93 11.87 78.59
C THR A 812 24.94 13.02 78.76
N SER A 813 25.22 14.15 78.12
CA SER A 813 24.36 15.33 78.16
C SER A 813 24.34 16.10 76.85
N ILE A 814 23.22 16.76 76.55
CA ILE A 814 23.10 17.66 75.40
C ILE A 814 22.30 18.90 75.77
N ILE A 815 22.72 20.07 75.30
CA ILE A 815 21.94 21.31 75.36
C ILE A 815 21.39 21.58 73.96
N ILE A 816 20.07 21.72 73.85
CA ILE A 816 19.34 21.98 72.61
C ILE A 816 18.75 23.39 72.68
N GLY A 817 19.14 24.24 71.74
CA GLY A 817 18.64 25.61 71.62
C GLY A 817 17.12 25.69 71.40
N SER A 818 16.53 26.78 71.85
CA SER A 818 15.09 27.08 71.77
C SER A 818 14.55 27.20 70.35
N GLY A 819 15.40 27.48 69.36
CA GLY A 819 15.01 27.60 67.96
C GLY A 819 14.75 26.27 67.24
N VAL A 820 15.12 25.12 67.83
CA VAL A 820 14.90 23.82 67.21
C VAL A 820 13.40 23.55 67.15
N THR A 821 12.88 23.32 65.93
CA THR A 821 11.46 23.04 65.69
C THR A 821 11.22 21.62 65.17
N ASN A 822 12.28 20.91 64.79
CA ASN A 822 12.21 19.56 64.26
C ASN A 822 13.44 18.73 64.66
N ILE A 823 13.21 17.50 65.12
CA ILE A 823 14.23 16.48 65.38
C ILE A 823 13.90 15.26 64.51
N GLY A 824 14.85 14.88 63.66
CA GLY A 824 14.71 13.78 62.73
C GLY A 824 14.63 12.40 63.39
N ASN A 825 14.24 11.41 62.60
CA ASN A 825 14.17 10.02 63.01
C ASN A 825 15.55 9.51 63.41
N TYR A 826 15.61 8.74 64.49
CA TYR A 826 16.83 8.15 65.03
C TYR A 826 17.95 9.16 65.33
N ALA A 827 17.65 10.45 65.45
CA ALA A 827 18.64 11.50 65.66
C ALA A 827 19.59 11.22 66.84
N PHE A 828 19.14 10.51 67.88
CA PHE A 828 19.93 10.14 69.05
C PHE A 828 20.01 8.62 69.24
N SER A 829 19.82 7.83 68.18
CA SER A 829 19.78 6.37 68.37
C SER A 829 21.11 5.81 68.86
N ASN A 830 21.09 4.78 69.69
CA ASN A 830 22.30 4.17 70.30
C ASN A 830 23.14 5.13 71.17
N CYS A 831 22.55 6.23 71.67
CA CYS A 831 23.16 7.10 72.69
C CYS A 831 22.88 6.57 74.10
N GLY A 832 23.30 5.33 74.41
CA GLY A 832 22.90 4.63 75.64
C GLY A 832 23.36 5.27 76.96
N ARG A 833 24.30 6.21 76.93
CA ARG A 833 24.78 6.95 78.12
C ARG A 833 24.10 8.31 78.31
N LEU A 834 23.22 8.72 77.38
CA LEU A 834 22.56 10.01 77.41
C LEU A 834 21.49 9.99 78.51
N VAL A 835 21.72 10.79 79.55
CA VAL A 835 20.84 10.87 80.74
C VAL A 835 20.24 12.27 80.94
N ASN A 836 20.84 13.30 80.34
CA ASN A 836 20.40 14.69 80.53
C ASN A 836 20.27 15.42 79.18
N ILE A 837 19.06 15.79 78.80
CA ILE A 837 18.79 16.73 77.71
C ILE A 837 18.34 18.05 78.34
N THR A 838 19.03 19.15 78.07
CA THR A 838 18.56 20.49 78.42
C THR A 838 18.01 21.14 77.16
N PHE A 839 16.73 21.48 77.15
CA PHE A 839 16.11 22.22 76.06
C PHE A 839 15.87 23.67 76.51
N ASN A 840 16.46 24.64 75.82
CA ASN A 840 16.38 26.06 76.19
C ASN A 840 15.02 26.69 75.85
N GLY A 841 14.00 25.91 75.52
CA GLY A 841 12.62 26.34 75.34
C GLY A 841 11.67 25.76 76.40
N THR A 842 10.38 26.00 76.18
CA THR A 842 9.28 25.53 77.04
C THR A 842 8.93 24.05 76.83
N ILE A 843 8.30 23.41 77.82
CA ILE A 843 7.71 22.06 77.72
C ILE A 843 6.75 21.97 76.53
N VAL A 844 5.98 23.03 76.28
CA VAL A 844 5.04 23.09 75.15
C VAL A 844 5.78 23.02 73.82
N GLN A 845 6.88 23.76 73.67
CA GLN A 845 7.72 23.71 72.48
C GLN A 845 8.38 22.34 72.32
N TRP A 846 8.89 21.74 73.40
CA TRP A 846 9.47 20.40 73.36
C TRP A 846 8.48 19.36 72.84
N ASN A 847 7.29 19.29 73.43
CA ASN A 847 6.23 18.36 73.03
C ASN A 847 5.78 18.56 71.58
N ALA A 848 5.88 19.77 71.04
CA ALA A 848 5.58 20.06 69.64
C ALA A 848 6.64 19.49 68.67
N ILE A 849 7.89 19.34 69.12
CA ILE A 849 9.01 18.79 68.35
C ILE A 849 8.94 17.27 68.29
N ILE A 850 8.71 16.61 69.43
CA ILE A 850 8.80 15.14 69.57
C ILE A 850 7.47 14.42 69.28
N LYS A 851 6.98 14.53 68.05
CA LYS A 851 5.69 13.92 67.62
C LYS A 851 5.71 12.38 67.55
N SER A 852 6.88 11.76 67.60
CA SER A 852 7.09 10.31 67.66
C SER A 852 8.29 9.97 68.56
N GLU A 853 8.39 8.74 69.04
CA GLU A 853 9.57 8.29 69.83
C GLU A 853 10.74 7.81 68.96
N THR A 854 10.61 7.87 67.63
CA THR A 854 11.60 7.31 66.70
C THR A 854 12.96 8.01 66.79
N TRP A 855 13.04 9.24 67.31
CA TRP A 855 14.29 9.97 67.50
C TRP A 855 15.21 9.40 68.61
N LYS A 856 14.66 8.71 69.62
CA LYS A 856 15.35 8.29 70.86
C LYS A 856 15.60 6.78 71.00
N LYS A 857 15.60 6.02 69.91
CA LYS A 857 15.72 4.55 69.96
C LYS A 857 17.06 4.11 70.61
N TYR A 858 17.00 3.37 71.72
CA TYR A 858 18.18 2.96 72.51
C TYR A 858 18.92 4.13 73.22
N VAL A 859 18.18 5.16 73.63
CA VAL A 859 18.58 6.13 74.66
C VAL A 859 18.28 5.54 76.06
N SER A 860 18.96 5.99 77.11
CA SER A 860 18.74 5.51 78.48
C SER A 860 17.30 5.71 78.96
N ASP A 861 16.70 4.69 79.59
CA ASP A 861 15.36 4.76 80.23
C ASP A 861 15.33 5.76 81.42
N THR A 862 16.49 6.22 81.88
CA THR A 862 16.63 7.23 82.95
C THR A 862 16.84 8.65 82.41
N CYS A 863 16.72 8.85 81.11
CA CYS A 863 16.99 10.15 80.48
C CYS A 863 15.91 11.18 80.81
N THR A 864 16.33 12.39 81.18
CA THR A 864 15.44 13.51 81.50
C THR A 864 15.61 14.65 80.51
N VAL A 865 14.50 15.34 80.19
CA VAL A 865 14.51 16.62 79.46
C VAL A 865 14.19 17.73 80.43
N VAL A 866 15.14 18.63 80.65
CA VAL A 866 14.95 19.85 81.43
C VAL A 866 14.67 21.00 80.47
N CYS A 867 13.43 21.49 80.47
CA CYS A 867 12.99 22.69 79.75
C CYS A 867 13.11 23.93 80.67
N THR A 868 13.02 25.13 80.12
CA THR A 868 13.11 26.38 80.90
C THR A 868 11.97 26.58 81.91
N ASP A 869 10.83 25.92 81.69
CA ASP A 869 9.60 26.01 82.49
C ASP A 869 9.22 24.67 83.18
N GLY A 870 10.09 23.66 83.15
CA GLY A 870 9.92 22.42 83.92
C GLY A 870 10.66 21.19 83.35
N THR A 871 10.58 20.05 84.04
CA THR A 871 11.30 18.82 83.68
C THR A 871 10.33 17.71 83.25
N ILE A 872 10.73 16.95 82.24
CA ILE A 872 10.03 15.78 81.69
C ILE A 872 10.93 14.56 81.80
N TYR A 873 10.38 13.39 82.14
CA TYR A 873 11.06 12.11 82.00
C TYR A 873 10.73 11.51 80.62
N ILE A 874 11.76 11.10 79.88
CA ILE A 874 11.64 10.70 78.48
C ILE A 874 11.02 9.32 78.33
#